data_AF-A0AA36HYH2-F1
#
_entry.id   AF-A0AA36HYH2-F1
#
_cell.length_a   1.000
_cell.length_b   1.000
_cell.length_c   1.000
_cell.angle_alpha   90.00
_cell.angle_beta   90.00
_cell.angle_gamma   90.00
#
_symmetry.space_group_name_H-M   'P 1'
#
loop_
_entity.id
_entity.type
_entity.pdbx_description
1 polymer ?
#
loop_
_entity_poly.entity_id
_entity_poly.type
_entity_poly.pdbx_seq_one_letter_code
_entity_poly.pdbx_strand_id
1 'polypeptide(L)'
;MSRSARHPKALQGDEALEATVEYIFKGLLSSSKLQKFLSESISQPLKEALHHFLSDSFDASFPGIRLGRDLLSDVALIGLQEVLLEAIEEEVGEDALVKAVRSLNSKFKEDARMKVLLGEIEDAAFSSSRIEEEEDDEDDENRVQFDSYNSFSNEQGRTMDVEEVITDRLEPLPLGQMVVMEVQSCWQSFLECYDRPEKAGEAIFANLLEAAPSLDKLFRGNDLIAGKFLHGISLMVANLENPANLTSIVENIGFQHLEVEVNIPRLAVFREALLDTVALQLGANLTDLGAQGLQRLLSYAGGAFIYLRENYAKRLKLIGSSWKIAAGTKEEEAAMEEEEEATTKEAVAQDESESDDEYEGLRVRQQTEEPKSRCARLCGRKEAKQKKKKKQQEEASQMTQEMQAVPRTFEAMFRFNAAVMGVSRHEWMYQVLGSFDAMVHNISQSNALQVECNVVSLRIAKVHGEVKFSTFKAVMLSTLRAMLPTEWGPDYETAWNWLWRTIERLLSKELKKPKARERLLSRFLGSIEEQLLQKIHEQVYDRFFELAPAGQDYFKQSATRLNYIADQALEIALELYKAPMDTVERLSALGLRHVGYGVPVHLFEFFVEGWRITLQELTGDEELTDAFNWSFSLVSKLLVRTIEQGATVVMKAINTNCAKQVRRALAHAPRRKRAMWVLDVTVGSQSISPLLTAIESGNMEAAQAMLEDLVTIRADRSRYYYGLDELFKRHPDIVEHLTTHARELLITLLDGMTWRSRAVEGGERRVNYYLKHLLVDDNGNFAGALGSIVKLEDPEVAVHPMIATLCDMLWQDLVYWRFLQSKIRLLFLTLLFVISQSVLPNLDDRSDANRIGTFVCRSVIYTFSMVELLYTRTKIVYKAIKGGHLTNLGGVKLPRRWFESWQEAVSLLLTAVLIAMFFLEPIIMCLQSSDDGLLSSSCAQANDISQAYEILSMMALLLQFILLIDFTAISIKLSSWVLAAGQMLPDFALVLLACAFLILTFSSSVAAAVENPEDFQGLGPSLLNFFKLAVNVYPASRFVLLEENSVVLAAASCFRVLVLLFLMKILVAQLSCQYRRVYHSMVGHARLCRMRKICEAMASLHPTKFRAFVEHLRLDEPVQFGEGDAGLAGGIQVLEPANLHPTHVERIHRLGGNPKHPFPIEETDQTEAERCTRLFDLFRKAIKERIESESGSSANSGSSKASQSSNPRAESQEASD
;
A
#
# COMPACT_ATOMS: atom_id res chain seq x y z
N MET A 1 -45.92 41.45 -0.25
CA MET A 1 -45.36 41.45 -1.63
C MET A 1 -44.27 40.40 -1.71
N SER A 2 -44.32 39.61 -2.77
CA SER A 2 -43.67 38.31 -2.96
C SER A 2 -42.17 38.33 -3.22
N ARG A 3 -41.55 37.15 -3.04
CA ARG A 3 -40.71 36.39 -4.00
C ARG A 3 -40.35 35.05 -3.34
N SER A 4 -40.57 33.85 -3.88
CA SER A 4 -41.11 33.34 -5.14
C SER A 4 -41.76 31.97 -4.83
N ALA A 5 -43.04 31.75 -5.10
CA ALA A 5 -43.66 31.42 -6.39
C ALA A 5 -43.46 29.95 -6.81
N ARG A 6 -44.42 29.12 -6.37
CA ARG A 6 -44.97 27.99 -7.14
C ARG A 6 -45.45 28.50 -8.50
N HIS A 7 -45.45 27.64 -9.52
CA HIS A 7 -46.13 27.94 -10.79
C HIS A 7 -47.60 28.32 -10.52
N PRO A 8 -48.09 29.45 -11.05
CA PRO A 8 -49.47 29.90 -10.85
C PRO A 8 -50.44 29.08 -11.72
N LYS A 9 -51.59 28.70 -11.15
CA LYS A 9 -52.72 28.12 -11.91
C LYS A 9 -53.10 29.06 -13.06
N ALA A 10 -53.42 28.50 -14.23
CA ALA A 10 -54.12 29.26 -15.26
C ALA A 10 -55.50 29.64 -14.70
N LEU A 11 -55.76 30.94 -14.58
CA LEU A 11 -57.08 31.44 -14.23
C LEU A 11 -57.94 31.34 -15.49
N GLN A 12 -59.23 31.05 -15.34
CA GLN A 12 -60.17 30.95 -16.46
C GLN A 12 -61.41 31.81 -16.20
N GLY A 13 -62.03 32.30 -17.27
CA GLY A 13 -63.29 33.06 -17.19
C GLY A 13 -63.16 34.34 -16.34
N ASP A 14 -64.13 34.55 -15.46
CA ASP A 14 -64.24 35.78 -14.65
C ASP A 14 -63.04 35.99 -13.71
N GLU A 15 -62.40 34.92 -13.20
CA GLU A 15 -61.21 35.06 -12.37
C GLU A 15 -60.00 35.59 -13.16
N ALA A 16 -59.88 35.19 -14.44
CA ALA A 16 -58.84 35.70 -15.33
C ALA A 16 -59.12 37.17 -15.71
N LEU A 17 -60.39 37.50 -15.92
CA LEU A 17 -60.84 38.86 -16.19
C LEU A 17 -60.54 39.80 -15.00
N GLU A 18 -60.98 39.44 -13.80
CA GLU A 18 -60.76 40.23 -12.58
C GLU A 18 -59.27 40.44 -12.32
N ALA A 19 -58.46 39.40 -12.49
CA ALA A 19 -57.03 39.51 -12.23
C ALA A 19 -56.30 40.33 -13.31
N THR A 20 -56.77 40.30 -14.56
CA THR A 20 -56.25 41.16 -15.63
C THR A 20 -56.67 42.63 -15.43
N VAL A 21 -57.90 42.88 -14.97
CA VAL A 21 -58.36 44.22 -14.55
C VAL A 21 -57.49 44.76 -13.42
N GLU A 22 -57.20 43.93 -12.41
CA GLU A 22 -56.36 44.32 -11.27
C GLU A 22 -54.91 44.61 -11.70
N TYR A 23 -54.40 43.84 -12.68
CA TYR A 23 -53.08 44.05 -13.26
C TYR A 23 -53.00 45.40 -14.01
N ILE A 24 -53.95 45.66 -14.90
CA ILE A 24 -54.02 46.94 -15.64
C ILE A 24 -54.24 48.11 -14.68
N PHE A 25 -55.11 47.97 -13.69
CA PHE A 25 -55.36 48.99 -12.68
C PHE A 25 -54.08 49.36 -11.90
N LYS A 26 -53.29 48.36 -11.48
CA LYS A 26 -51.98 48.59 -10.84
C LYS A 26 -50.99 49.26 -11.80
N GLY A 27 -51.00 48.88 -13.07
CA GLY A 27 -50.23 49.54 -14.13
C GLY A 27 -50.59 51.03 -14.27
N LEU A 28 -51.88 51.37 -14.29
CA LEU A 28 -52.35 52.76 -14.37
C LEU A 28 -52.02 53.55 -13.10
N LEU A 29 -52.12 52.93 -11.90
CA LEU A 29 -51.72 53.55 -10.63
C LEU A 29 -50.22 53.88 -10.57
N SER A 30 -49.38 53.11 -11.26
CA SER A 30 -47.95 53.38 -11.34
C SER A 30 -47.60 54.54 -12.28
N SER A 31 -48.56 55.03 -13.09
CA SER A 31 -48.36 56.14 -14.01
C SER A 31 -48.44 57.49 -13.30
N SER A 32 -47.30 58.19 -13.23
CA SER A 32 -47.23 59.54 -12.66
C SER A 32 -48.08 60.56 -13.43
N LYS A 33 -48.43 60.28 -14.69
CA LYS A 33 -49.26 61.17 -15.53
C LYS A 33 -50.74 61.06 -15.19
N LEU A 34 -51.23 59.84 -14.93
CA LEU A 34 -52.64 59.58 -14.60
C LEU A 34 -52.96 59.73 -13.12
N GLN A 35 -51.95 59.68 -12.24
CA GLN A 35 -52.12 59.77 -10.79
C GLN A 35 -52.87 61.05 -10.34
N LYS A 36 -52.80 62.13 -11.13
CA LYS A 36 -53.51 63.40 -10.84
C LYS A 36 -55.04 63.29 -10.99
N PHE A 37 -55.52 62.28 -11.73
CA PHE A 37 -56.93 62.02 -11.96
C PHE A 37 -57.46 60.85 -11.10
N LEU A 38 -56.61 60.29 -10.24
CA LEU A 38 -56.94 59.18 -9.35
C LEU A 38 -57.16 59.71 -7.93
N SER A 39 -58.41 59.75 -7.49
CA SER A 39 -58.76 59.85 -6.07
C SER A 39 -59.21 58.48 -5.54
N GLU A 40 -59.17 58.28 -4.23
CA GLU A 40 -59.71 57.06 -3.60
C GLU A 40 -61.19 56.83 -3.96
N SER A 41 -61.97 57.90 -4.20
CA SER A 41 -63.38 57.79 -4.59
C SER A 41 -63.61 57.25 -6.00
N ILE A 42 -62.58 57.24 -6.87
CA ILE A 42 -62.68 56.86 -8.28
C ILE A 42 -62.11 55.45 -8.53
N SER A 43 -61.36 54.88 -7.59
CA SER A 43 -60.66 53.60 -7.74
C SER A 43 -61.61 52.43 -8.04
N GLN A 44 -62.75 52.34 -7.33
CA GLN A 44 -63.73 51.27 -7.54
C GLN A 44 -64.54 51.47 -8.85
N PRO A 45 -65.10 52.67 -9.13
CA PRO A 45 -65.75 52.93 -10.42
C PRO A 45 -64.84 52.71 -11.65
N LEU A 46 -63.53 52.92 -11.50
CA LEU A 46 -62.55 52.70 -12.57
C LEU A 46 -62.32 51.21 -12.84
N LYS A 47 -62.21 50.38 -11.79
CA LYS A 47 -62.12 48.92 -11.95
C LYS A 47 -63.36 48.35 -12.63
N GLU A 48 -64.55 48.83 -12.25
CA GLU A 48 -65.82 48.44 -12.88
C GLU A 48 -65.86 48.86 -14.37
N ALA A 49 -65.38 50.05 -14.70
CA ALA A 49 -65.29 50.50 -16.09
C ALA A 49 -64.31 49.67 -16.93
N LEU A 50 -63.15 49.31 -16.37
CA LEU A 50 -62.17 48.44 -17.02
C LEU A 50 -62.69 47.00 -17.20
N HIS A 51 -63.41 46.48 -16.20
CA HIS A 51 -64.06 45.18 -16.27
C HIS A 51 -65.09 45.14 -17.41
N HIS A 52 -65.96 46.16 -17.50
CA HIS A 52 -66.94 46.26 -18.59
C HIS A 52 -66.25 46.39 -19.95
N PHE A 53 -65.18 47.18 -20.05
CA PHE A 53 -64.41 47.35 -21.28
C PHE A 53 -63.79 46.03 -21.78
N LEU A 54 -63.14 45.28 -20.89
CA LEU A 54 -62.55 43.99 -21.25
C LEU A 54 -63.61 42.92 -21.52
N SER A 55 -64.69 42.87 -20.74
CA SER A 55 -65.80 41.94 -20.98
C SER A 55 -66.46 42.14 -22.35
N ASP A 56 -66.65 43.40 -22.76
CA ASP A 56 -67.21 43.74 -24.07
C ASP A 56 -66.22 43.43 -25.22
N SER A 57 -64.91 43.54 -24.95
CA SER A 57 -63.87 43.31 -25.96
C SER A 57 -63.68 41.83 -26.32
N PHE A 58 -64.11 40.90 -25.45
CA PHE A 58 -63.96 39.44 -25.61
C PHE A 58 -65.32 38.69 -25.62
N ASP A 59 -66.41 39.35 -26.05
CA ASP A 59 -67.73 38.73 -26.26
C ASP A 59 -68.24 37.86 -25.07
N ALA A 60 -67.98 38.30 -23.83
CA ALA A 60 -68.38 37.63 -22.57
C ALA A 60 -67.73 36.26 -22.25
N SER A 61 -66.71 35.82 -23.00
CA SER A 61 -65.87 34.67 -22.60
C SER A 61 -64.40 35.06 -22.57
N PHE A 62 -63.93 35.53 -21.42
CA PHE A 62 -62.55 35.95 -21.25
C PHE A 62 -61.58 34.74 -21.27
N PRO A 63 -60.48 34.80 -22.02
CA PRO A 63 -59.61 33.64 -22.21
C PRO A 63 -58.80 33.31 -20.95
N GLY A 64 -58.36 32.06 -20.83
CA GLY A 64 -57.58 31.60 -19.68
C GLY A 64 -56.15 32.15 -19.71
N ILE A 65 -55.65 32.67 -18.58
CA ILE A 65 -54.38 33.39 -18.51
C ILE A 65 -53.58 32.94 -17.28
N ARG A 66 -52.25 32.80 -17.45
CA ARG A 66 -51.30 32.65 -16.34
C ARG A 66 -50.68 34.00 -16.02
N LEU A 67 -50.88 34.49 -14.80
CA LEU A 67 -50.32 35.77 -14.35
C LEU A 67 -48.82 35.67 -14.08
N GLY A 68 -48.03 35.98 -15.12
CA GLY A 68 -46.60 36.26 -15.01
C GLY A 68 -46.34 37.70 -14.57
N ARG A 69 -45.08 38.01 -14.23
CA ARG A 69 -44.66 39.39 -13.95
C ARG A 69 -44.72 40.30 -15.17
N ASP A 70 -44.89 39.70 -16.35
CA ASP A 70 -44.77 40.33 -17.67
C ASP A 70 -46.02 40.05 -18.53
N LEU A 71 -47.24 40.10 -17.93
CA LEU A 71 -48.50 39.80 -18.66
C LEU A 71 -48.73 40.75 -19.85
N LEU A 72 -48.37 42.02 -19.69
CA LEU A 72 -48.43 43.05 -20.72
C LEU A 72 -47.06 43.71 -20.80
N SER A 73 -46.62 44.02 -22.01
CA SER A 73 -45.43 44.81 -22.22
C SER A 73 -45.65 46.25 -21.71
N ASP A 74 -44.56 46.89 -21.31
CA ASP A 74 -44.60 48.31 -20.96
C ASP A 74 -45.13 49.16 -22.14
N VAL A 75 -44.94 48.71 -23.38
CA VAL A 75 -45.45 49.38 -24.58
C VAL A 75 -46.97 49.35 -24.64
N ALA A 76 -47.60 48.22 -24.34
CA ALA A 76 -49.06 48.10 -24.29
C ALA A 76 -49.69 48.95 -23.17
N LEU A 77 -49.07 48.97 -22.00
CA LEU A 77 -49.51 49.80 -20.87
C LEU A 77 -49.32 51.30 -21.14
N ILE A 78 -48.20 51.71 -21.74
CA ILE A 78 -47.98 53.10 -22.15
C ILE A 78 -48.98 53.51 -23.22
N GLY A 79 -49.24 52.63 -24.20
CA GLY A 79 -50.25 52.86 -25.23
C GLY A 79 -51.64 53.13 -24.64
N LEU A 80 -52.08 52.29 -23.71
CA LEU A 80 -53.35 52.51 -22.98
C LEU A 80 -53.36 53.85 -22.23
N GLN A 81 -52.26 54.21 -21.57
CA GLN A 81 -52.17 55.48 -20.84
C GLN A 81 -52.28 56.69 -21.76
N GLU A 82 -51.65 56.66 -22.93
CA GLU A 82 -51.71 57.75 -23.90
C GLU A 82 -53.13 57.92 -24.46
N VAL A 83 -53.81 56.83 -24.82
CA VAL A 83 -55.21 56.88 -25.28
C VAL A 83 -56.12 57.43 -24.18
N LEU A 84 -55.90 57.04 -22.93
CA LEU A 84 -56.68 57.54 -21.80
C LEU A 84 -56.42 59.02 -21.53
N LEU A 85 -55.18 59.50 -21.65
CA LEU A 85 -54.86 60.91 -21.49
C LEU A 85 -55.50 61.76 -22.59
N GLU A 86 -55.44 61.31 -23.84
CA GLU A 86 -56.12 61.96 -24.98
C GLU A 86 -57.64 62.03 -24.76
N ALA A 87 -58.25 60.95 -24.28
CA ALA A 87 -59.68 60.91 -23.97
C ALA A 87 -60.06 61.78 -22.75
N ILE A 88 -59.17 61.92 -21.77
CA ILE A 88 -59.37 62.81 -20.61
C ILE A 88 -59.33 64.29 -21.01
N GLU A 89 -58.50 64.68 -21.99
CA GLU A 89 -58.47 66.07 -22.47
C GLU A 89 -59.81 66.53 -23.07
N GLU A 90 -60.63 65.58 -23.56
CA GLU A 90 -61.98 65.84 -24.06
C GLU A 90 -63.05 65.88 -22.95
N GLU A 91 -62.77 65.37 -21.74
CA GLU A 91 -63.74 65.18 -20.65
C GLU A 91 -63.44 66.10 -19.45
N VAL A 92 -64.41 66.92 -19.04
CA VAL A 92 -64.26 67.84 -17.89
C VAL A 92 -64.99 67.32 -16.66
N GLY A 93 -64.27 67.09 -15.56
CA GLY A 93 -64.83 66.77 -14.24
C GLY A 93 -63.97 65.82 -13.41
N GLU A 94 -64.29 65.65 -12.12
CA GLU A 94 -63.54 64.74 -11.23
C GLU A 94 -63.58 63.28 -11.73
N ASP A 95 -64.60 62.87 -12.48
CA ASP A 95 -64.73 61.51 -13.04
C ASP A 95 -64.17 61.34 -14.47
N ALA A 96 -63.34 62.29 -14.95
CA ALA A 96 -62.88 62.30 -16.34
C ALA A 96 -62.20 60.98 -16.77
N LEU A 97 -61.44 60.33 -15.89
CA LEU A 97 -60.76 59.06 -16.20
C LEU A 97 -61.75 57.89 -16.37
N VAL A 98 -62.80 57.83 -15.55
CA VAL A 98 -63.83 56.78 -15.65
C VAL A 98 -64.67 56.97 -16.91
N LYS A 99 -65.00 58.23 -17.24
CA LYS A 99 -65.68 58.56 -18.49
C LYS A 99 -64.79 58.25 -19.70
N ALA A 100 -63.49 58.54 -19.62
CA ALA A 100 -62.52 58.21 -20.65
C ALA A 100 -62.49 56.69 -20.93
N VAL A 101 -62.37 55.84 -19.90
CA VAL A 101 -62.42 54.37 -20.06
C VAL A 101 -63.74 53.91 -20.68
N ARG A 102 -64.87 54.46 -20.24
CA ARG A 102 -66.18 54.12 -20.83
C ARG A 102 -66.33 54.58 -22.28
N SER A 103 -65.72 55.72 -22.63
CA SER A 103 -65.73 56.28 -23.99
C SER A 103 -64.86 55.49 -24.97
N LEU A 104 -63.84 54.77 -24.47
CA LEU A 104 -62.95 53.93 -25.27
C LEU A 104 -63.76 53.00 -26.17
N ASN A 105 -64.83 52.42 -25.65
CA ASN A 105 -65.66 51.43 -26.33
C ASN A 105 -66.25 51.92 -27.68
N SER A 106 -66.40 53.24 -27.88
CA SER A 106 -66.89 53.81 -29.14
C SER A 106 -65.78 54.21 -30.13
N LYS A 107 -64.59 54.61 -29.64
CA LYS A 107 -63.40 54.95 -30.47
C LYS A 107 -62.47 53.75 -30.72
N PHE A 108 -62.79 52.61 -30.10
CA PHE A 108 -62.00 51.39 -29.95
C PHE A 108 -61.53 50.71 -31.24
N LYS A 109 -62.33 50.72 -32.30
CA LYS A 109 -62.09 49.84 -33.46
C LYS A 109 -60.94 50.29 -34.36
N GLU A 110 -60.48 51.52 -34.20
CA GLU A 110 -59.52 52.14 -35.12
C GLU A 110 -58.16 52.47 -34.49
N ASP A 111 -58.02 52.52 -33.16
CA ASP A 111 -56.74 52.84 -32.51
C ASP A 111 -55.78 51.63 -32.48
N ALA A 112 -54.62 51.79 -33.11
CA ALA A 112 -53.59 50.76 -33.21
C ALA A 112 -53.01 50.36 -31.84
N ARG A 113 -52.96 51.26 -30.86
CA ARG A 113 -52.40 51.00 -29.52
C ARG A 113 -53.28 50.04 -28.72
N MET A 114 -54.60 50.18 -28.85
CA MET A 114 -55.57 49.29 -28.19
C MET A 114 -55.59 47.88 -28.80
N LYS A 115 -55.30 47.77 -30.11
CA LYS A 115 -55.12 46.46 -30.77
C LYS A 115 -53.89 45.71 -30.26
N VAL A 116 -52.80 46.42 -29.97
CA VAL A 116 -51.59 45.81 -29.37
C VAL A 116 -51.89 45.31 -27.95
N LEU A 117 -52.58 46.11 -27.13
CA LEU A 117 -52.96 45.71 -25.77
C LEU A 117 -53.77 44.40 -25.76
N LEU A 118 -54.77 44.28 -26.63
CA LEU A 118 -55.61 43.09 -26.68
C LEU A 118 -54.93 41.90 -27.34
N GLY A 119 -54.10 42.15 -28.36
CA GLY A 119 -53.27 41.11 -28.98
C GLY A 119 -52.32 40.47 -27.98
N GLU A 120 -51.69 41.25 -27.09
CA GLU A 120 -50.83 40.69 -26.04
C GLU A 120 -51.62 39.87 -25.00
N ILE A 121 -52.86 40.25 -24.67
CA ILE A 121 -53.75 39.47 -23.78
C ILE A 121 -54.15 38.15 -24.44
N GLU A 122 -54.41 38.16 -25.75
CA GLU A 122 -54.77 36.98 -26.53
C GLU A 122 -53.57 36.04 -26.74
N ASP A 123 -52.38 36.58 -27.01
CA ASP A 123 -51.13 35.81 -27.13
C ASP A 123 -50.73 35.16 -25.79
N ALA A 124 -50.91 35.88 -24.68
CA ALA A 124 -50.71 35.34 -23.34
C ALA A 124 -51.66 34.16 -23.06
N ALA A 125 -52.90 34.22 -23.55
CA ALA A 125 -53.84 33.13 -23.46
C ALA A 125 -53.48 31.95 -24.37
N PHE A 126 -53.02 32.19 -25.59
CA PHE A 126 -52.63 31.14 -26.55
C PHE A 126 -51.39 30.36 -26.10
N SER A 127 -50.48 31.01 -25.36
CA SER A 127 -49.33 30.33 -24.74
C SER A 127 -49.73 29.36 -23.61
N SER A 128 -50.94 29.52 -23.05
CA SER A 128 -51.44 28.67 -21.96
C SER A 128 -52.14 27.39 -22.44
N SER A 129 -52.63 27.34 -23.69
CA SER A 129 -53.33 26.19 -24.27
C SER A 129 -52.43 25.21 -25.03
N ARG A 130 -51.16 25.58 -25.31
CA ARG A 130 -50.24 24.81 -26.19
C ARG A 130 -49.23 23.92 -25.47
N ILE A 131 -49.36 23.72 -24.15
CA ILE A 131 -48.49 22.84 -23.35
C ILE A 131 -49.30 21.65 -22.78
N GLU A 132 -50.54 21.45 -23.25
CA GLU A 132 -51.39 20.28 -22.94
C GLU A 132 -51.24 19.10 -23.94
N GLU A 133 -50.22 19.09 -24.81
CA GLU A 133 -49.92 17.97 -25.72
C GLU A 133 -48.41 17.68 -25.75
N GLU A 134 -47.92 16.91 -24.78
CA GLU A 134 -46.75 16.00 -24.86
C GLU A 134 -46.56 15.35 -23.47
N GLU A 135 -47.40 14.35 -23.16
CA GLU A 135 -47.06 13.24 -22.26
C GLU A 135 -46.75 12.02 -23.14
N ASP A 136 -45.65 11.33 -22.83
CA ASP A 136 -45.36 9.89 -22.97
C ASP A 136 -43.84 9.74 -22.57
N ASP A 137 -43.41 9.04 -21.51
CA ASP A 137 -44.13 8.23 -20.53
C ASP A 137 -43.25 7.89 -19.30
N GLU A 138 -43.96 7.79 -18.18
CA GLU A 138 -43.79 6.92 -17.00
C GLU A 138 -42.82 7.29 -15.84
N ASP A 139 -43.46 7.95 -14.86
CA ASP A 139 -43.67 7.54 -13.46
C ASP A 139 -42.64 7.91 -12.38
N ASP A 140 -43.00 8.92 -11.57
CA ASP A 140 -43.33 8.68 -10.15
C ASP A 140 -44.10 9.87 -9.54
N GLU A 141 -45.43 9.81 -9.61
CA GLU A 141 -46.33 10.52 -8.69
C GLU A 141 -46.40 9.73 -7.37
N ASN A 142 -45.82 10.26 -6.29
CA ASN A 142 -46.37 10.10 -4.93
C ASN A 142 -45.63 11.04 -3.96
N ARG A 143 -46.13 12.26 -3.78
CA ARG A 143 -45.74 13.07 -2.61
C ARG A 143 -46.99 13.46 -1.85
N VAL A 144 -47.33 12.62 -0.88
CA VAL A 144 -48.44 12.82 0.07
C VAL A 144 -48.12 14.07 0.90
N GLN A 145 -48.87 15.14 0.68
CA GLN A 145 -48.81 16.35 1.48
C GLN A 145 -49.70 16.15 2.72
N PHE A 146 -49.10 15.95 3.89
CA PHE A 146 -49.83 15.87 5.16
C PHE A 146 -50.35 17.25 5.56
N ASP A 147 -51.67 17.40 5.59
CA ASP A 147 -52.34 18.60 6.10
C ASP A 147 -52.09 18.77 7.61
N SER A 148 -51.73 20.00 8.00
CA SER A 148 -51.48 20.36 9.39
C SER A 148 -52.78 20.38 10.21
N TYR A 149 -53.01 19.35 11.01
CA TYR A 149 -53.97 19.40 12.13
C TYR A 149 -53.22 19.55 13.45
N ASN A 150 -53.15 20.80 13.94
CA ASN A 150 -52.58 21.13 15.24
C ASN A 150 -53.61 20.91 16.36
N SER A 151 -53.50 19.79 17.07
CA SER A 151 -53.58 19.64 18.54
C SER A 151 -54.16 18.28 18.96
N PHE A 152 -53.38 17.52 19.73
CA PHE A 152 -53.88 16.41 20.55
C PHE A 152 -53.42 16.64 21.99
N SER A 153 -54.38 16.80 22.90
CA SER A 153 -54.13 16.98 24.33
C SER A 153 -53.81 15.64 24.99
N ASN A 154 -52.65 15.52 25.63
CA ASN A 154 -52.37 14.43 26.56
C ASN A 154 -53.12 14.67 27.90
N GLU A 155 -53.45 13.60 28.63
CA GLU A 155 -54.13 13.62 29.94
C GLU A 155 -53.41 14.45 31.04
N GLN A 156 -52.22 14.98 30.77
CA GLN A 156 -51.42 15.82 31.68
C GLN A 156 -51.33 17.30 31.28
N GLY A 157 -52.10 17.78 30.29
CA GLY A 157 -52.31 19.21 30.06
C GLY A 157 -51.11 20.02 29.53
N ARG A 158 -50.06 19.37 29.00
CA ARG A 158 -48.99 20.04 28.24
C ARG A 158 -49.17 19.76 26.75
N THR A 159 -49.48 20.80 25.97
CA THR A 159 -49.47 20.78 24.51
C THR A 159 -48.04 20.95 24.02
N MET A 160 -47.41 19.87 23.53
CA MET A 160 -46.18 19.98 22.74
C MET A 160 -46.57 20.15 21.27
N ASP A 161 -46.01 21.17 20.63
CA ASP A 161 -46.19 21.41 19.20
C ASP A 161 -45.50 20.29 18.40
N VAL A 162 -46.11 19.82 17.31
CA VAL A 162 -45.60 18.67 16.53
C VAL A 162 -44.25 19.00 15.87
N GLU A 163 -43.97 20.29 15.67
CA GLU A 163 -42.74 20.81 15.06
C GLU A 163 -41.65 21.24 16.06
N GLU A 164 -41.95 21.31 17.36
CA GLU A 164 -41.03 21.87 18.36
C GLU A 164 -39.83 20.93 18.62
N VAL A 165 -38.63 21.39 18.27
CA VAL A 165 -37.36 20.69 18.56
C VAL A 165 -36.83 21.18 19.91
N ILE A 166 -36.87 20.31 20.92
CA ILE A 166 -36.38 20.61 22.27
C ILE A 166 -34.87 20.39 22.31
N THR A 167 -34.10 21.46 22.51
CA THR A 167 -32.63 21.42 22.50
C THR A 167 -32.00 21.67 23.88
N ASP A 168 -32.78 22.14 24.85
CA ASP A 168 -32.33 22.59 26.16
C ASP A 168 -32.36 21.49 27.25
N ARG A 169 -33.09 20.39 27.01
CA ARG A 169 -33.21 19.25 27.93
C ARG A 169 -33.47 17.94 27.19
N LEU A 170 -33.02 16.83 27.78
CA LEU A 170 -33.29 15.47 27.29
C LEU A 170 -34.26 14.76 28.26
N GLU A 171 -35.53 14.75 27.91
CA GLU A 171 -36.61 14.08 28.66
C GLU A 171 -37.17 12.89 27.85
N PRO A 172 -37.61 11.79 28.48
CA PRO A 172 -38.17 10.65 27.76
C PRO A 172 -39.37 11.07 26.89
N LEU A 173 -39.39 10.67 25.63
CA LEU A 173 -40.46 10.98 24.68
C LEU A 173 -41.77 10.27 25.09
N PRO A 174 -42.83 10.98 25.51
CA PRO A 174 -44.10 10.37 25.85
C PRO A 174 -44.98 10.28 24.60
N LEU A 175 -45.25 9.06 24.13
CA LEU A 175 -46.20 8.79 23.04
C LEU A 175 -47.34 7.92 23.55
N GLY A 176 -48.56 8.19 23.10
CA GLY A 176 -49.73 7.35 23.40
C GLY A 176 -49.58 5.98 22.74
N GLN A 177 -50.10 4.93 23.39
CA GLN A 177 -49.92 3.55 22.93
C GLN A 177 -50.44 3.30 21.51
N MET A 178 -51.51 3.98 21.10
CA MET A 178 -52.01 3.91 19.72
C MET A 178 -51.03 4.51 18.70
N VAL A 179 -50.36 5.63 19.04
CA VAL A 179 -49.36 6.25 18.15
C VAL A 179 -48.12 5.35 18.01
N VAL A 180 -47.72 4.68 19.09
CA VAL A 180 -46.58 3.75 19.07
C VAL A 180 -46.84 2.56 18.14
N MET A 181 -48.01 1.92 18.29
CA MET A 181 -48.38 0.80 17.43
C MET A 181 -48.45 1.22 15.96
N GLU A 182 -49.01 2.40 15.70
CA GLU A 182 -49.15 2.92 14.34
C GLU A 182 -47.80 3.23 13.69
N VAL A 183 -46.86 3.88 14.42
CA VAL A 183 -45.51 4.14 13.92
C VAL A 183 -44.74 2.85 13.65
N GLN A 184 -44.86 1.85 14.54
CA GLN A 184 -44.23 0.54 14.34
C GLN A 184 -44.81 -0.18 13.12
N SER A 185 -46.13 -0.14 12.94
CA SER A 185 -46.81 -0.73 11.79
C SER A 185 -46.40 -0.04 10.49
N CYS A 186 -46.44 1.30 10.42
CA CYS A 186 -46.02 2.05 9.24
C CYS A 186 -44.56 1.80 8.89
N TRP A 187 -43.67 1.77 9.89
CA TRP A 187 -42.25 1.51 9.65
C TRP A 187 -42.00 0.08 9.16
N GLN A 188 -42.70 -0.91 9.71
CA GLN A 188 -42.61 -2.29 9.25
C GLN A 188 -43.12 -2.44 7.80
N SER A 189 -44.25 -1.81 7.47
CA SER A 189 -44.77 -1.79 6.10
C SER A 189 -43.81 -1.09 5.13
N PHE A 190 -43.12 -0.04 5.55
CA PHE A 190 -42.11 0.64 4.72
C PHE A 190 -40.93 -0.28 4.42
N LEU A 191 -40.47 -1.06 5.39
CA LEU A 191 -39.38 -2.02 5.19
C LEU A 191 -39.79 -3.17 4.24
N GLU A 192 -41.06 -3.57 4.27
CA GLU A 192 -41.60 -4.63 3.40
C GLU A 192 -41.74 -4.21 1.93
N CYS A 193 -41.73 -2.90 1.62
CA CYS A 193 -41.71 -2.39 0.24
C CYS A 193 -40.40 -2.68 -0.51
N TYR A 194 -39.35 -3.12 0.18
CA TYR A 194 -38.02 -3.35 -0.42
C TYR A 194 -37.54 -4.79 -0.21
N ASP A 195 -36.95 -5.39 -1.26
CA ASP A 195 -36.37 -6.75 -1.20
C ASP A 195 -35.29 -6.91 -0.12
N ARG A 196 -34.59 -5.81 0.16
CA ARG A 196 -33.46 -5.71 1.07
C ARG A 196 -33.53 -4.41 1.87
N PRO A 197 -33.21 -4.44 3.17
CA PRO A 197 -33.21 -3.23 4.00
C PRO A 197 -32.21 -2.18 3.49
N GLU A 198 -31.09 -2.58 2.88
CA GLU A 198 -30.11 -1.62 2.34
C GLU A 198 -30.71 -0.69 1.27
N LYS A 199 -31.59 -1.21 0.41
CA LYS A 199 -32.28 -0.41 -0.62
C LYS A 199 -33.24 0.63 -0.02
N ALA A 200 -33.90 0.30 1.09
CA ALA A 200 -34.74 1.25 1.82
C ALA A 200 -33.91 2.40 2.40
N GLY A 201 -32.70 2.08 2.89
CA GLY A 201 -31.73 3.08 3.32
C GLY A 201 -31.23 3.95 2.16
N GLU A 202 -30.94 3.35 1.00
CA GLU A 202 -30.51 4.06 -0.21
C GLU A 202 -31.58 5.03 -0.71
N ALA A 203 -32.86 4.64 -0.69
CA ALA A 203 -33.97 5.52 -1.06
C ALA A 203 -34.08 6.73 -0.13
N ILE A 204 -33.90 6.56 1.18
CA ILE A 204 -33.87 7.68 2.13
C ILE A 204 -32.65 8.58 1.86
N PHE A 205 -31.49 7.99 1.55
CA PHE A 205 -30.29 8.75 1.22
C PHE A 205 -30.41 9.51 -0.09
N ALA A 206 -30.99 8.92 -1.13
CA ALA A 206 -31.21 9.56 -2.42
C ALA A 206 -32.08 10.82 -2.25
N ASN A 207 -33.22 10.68 -1.56
CA ASN A 207 -34.10 11.82 -1.26
C ASN A 207 -33.43 12.86 -0.35
N LEU A 208 -32.63 12.44 0.64
CA LEU A 208 -31.88 13.35 1.51
C LEU A 208 -30.83 14.15 0.75
N LEU A 209 -30.09 13.52 -0.17
CA LEU A 209 -29.06 14.16 -0.99
C LEU A 209 -29.68 15.06 -2.07
N GLU A 210 -30.84 14.70 -2.60
CA GLU A 210 -31.63 15.56 -3.48
C GLU A 210 -32.14 16.80 -2.75
N ALA A 211 -32.67 16.64 -1.54
CA ALA A 211 -33.17 17.74 -0.71
C ALA A 211 -32.05 18.67 -0.19
N ALA A 212 -30.86 18.12 0.10
CA ALA A 212 -29.70 18.90 0.53
C ALA A 212 -28.36 18.39 -0.07
N PRO A 213 -28.03 18.82 -1.30
CA PRO A 213 -26.79 18.43 -1.99
C PRO A 213 -25.50 18.78 -1.22
N SER A 214 -25.58 19.74 -0.31
CA SER A 214 -24.45 20.16 0.54
C SER A 214 -23.99 19.08 1.54
N LEU A 215 -24.84 18.10 1.86
CA LEU A 215 -24.55 17.03 2.81
C LEU A 215 -23.75 15.87 2.20
N ASP A 216 -23.65 15.79 0.86
CA ASP A 216 -22.92 14.76 0.11
C ASP A 216 -21.46 14.61 0.58
N LYS A 217 -20.81 15.74 0.93
CA LYS A 217 -19.43 15.74 1.43
C LYS A 217 -19.24 15.05 2.79
N LEU A 218 -20.31 14.88 3.56
CA LEU A 218 -20.33 14.27 4.90
C LEU A 218 -20.62 12.77 4.86
N PHE A 219 -21.20 12.24 3.77
CA PHE A 219 -21.57 10.84 3.62
C PHE A 219 -20.68 10.16 2.56
N ARG A 220 -19.54 9.58 2.97
CA ARG A 220 -18.61 8.88 2.05
C ARG A 220 -18.83 7.36 2.08
N GLY A 221 -19.43 6.81 1.04
CA GLY A 221 -19.66 5.37 0.84
C GLY A 221 -21.15 5.02 0.97
N ASN A 222 -21.85 5.01 -0.15
CA ASN A 222 -23.32 5.13 -0.20
C ASN A 222 -24.05 3.93 0.43
N ASP A 223 -23.65 2.69 0.11
CA ASP A 223 -24.45 1.51 0.46
C ASP A 223 -24.29 1.11 1.94
N LEU A 224 -23.08 1.23 2.49
CA LEU A 224 -22.76 0.79 3.86
C LEU A 224 -23.26 1.78 4.94
N ILE A 225 -23.34 3.06 4.59
CA ILE A 225 -23.88 4.10 5.46
C ILE A 225 -25.42 4.05 5.43
N ALA A 226 -26.03 3.77 4.27
CA ALA A 226 -27.46 3.53 4.11
C ALA A 226 -28.01 2.44 5.03
N GLY A 227 -27.35 1.28 5.08
CA GLY A 227 -27.76 0.18 5.96
C GLY A 227 -27.65 0.51 7.45
N LYS A 228 -26.53 1.11 7.90
CA LYS A 228 -26.33 1.52 9.30
C LYS A 228 -27.34 2.56 9.75
N PHE A 229 -27.65 3.48 8.85
CA PHE A 229 -28.60 4.54 9.07
C PHE A 229 -30.01 4.00 9.28
N LEU A 230 -30.48 3.13 8.36
CA LEU A 230 -31.79 2.50 8.49
C LEU A 230 -31.90 1.66 9.76
N HIS A 231 -30.85 0.90 10.09
CA HIS A 231 -30.80 0.14 11.33
C HIS A 231 -30.94 1.03 12.58
N GLY A 232 -30.30 2.20 12.59
CA GLY A 232 -30.42 3.17 13.68
C GLY A 232 -31.87 3.64 13.89
N ILE A 233 -32.61 3.89 12.81
CA ILE A 233 -34.00 4.34 12.88
C ILE A 233 -34.93 3.19 13.26
N SER A 234 -34.75 2.00 12.68
CA SER A 234 -35.48 0.80 13.06
C SER A 234 -35.31 0.48 14.55
N LEU A 235 -34.10 0.65 15.09
CA LEU A 235 -33.82 0.45 16.51
C LEU A 235 -34.56 1.48 17.39
N MET A 236 -34.65 2.74 16.94
CA MET A 236 -35.43 3.78 17.63
C MET A 236 -36.93 3.46 17.60
N VAL A 237 -37.47 3.07 16.44
CA VAL A 237 -38.90 2.71 16.27
C VAL A 237 -39.28 1.49 17.12
N ALA A 238 -38.44 0.45 17.15
CA ALA A 238 -38.68 -0.75 17.95
C ALA A 238 -38.73 -0.48 19.47
N ASN A 239 -38.12 0.61 19.94
CA ASN A 239 -38.04 0.95 21.37
C ASN A 239 -39.00 2.07 21.80
N LEU A 240 -39.93 2.48 20.93
CA LEU A 240 -40.95 3.49 21.26
C LEU A 240 -41.85 3.10 22.45
N GLU A 241 -42.09 1.79 22.67
CA GLU A 241 -42.84 1.28 23.83
C GLU A 241 -42.12 1.50 25.17
N ASN A 242 -40.79 1.65 25.15
CA ASN A 242 -39.98 1.85 26.35
C ASN A 242 -39.18 3.16 26.26
N PRO A 243 -39.77 4.29 26.72
CA PRO A 243 -39.16 5.61 26.62
C PRO A 243 -37.77 5.73 27.26
N ALA A 244 -37.53 4.97 28.34
CA ALA A 244 -36.23 4.94 29.01
C ALA A 244 -35.15 4.27 28.15
N ASN A 245 -35.48 3.16 27.48
CA ASN A 245 -34.56 2.49 26.58
C ASN A 245 -34.33 3.30 25.30
N LEU A 246 -35.39 3.90 24.75
CA LEU A 246 -35.29 4.81 23.61
C LEU A 246 -34.34 5.98 23.89
N THR A 247 -34.46 6.60 25.05
CA THR A 247 -33.55 7.70 25.47
C THR A 247 -32.10 7.24 25.46
N SER A 248 -31.80 6.07 26.03
CA SER A 248 -30.45 5.50 26.02
C SER A 248 -29.93 5.21 24.58
N ILE A 249 -30.80 4.77 23.67
CA ILE A 249 -30.44 4.51 22.27
C ILE A 249 -30.12 5.81 21.54
N VAL A 250 -31.00 6.81 21.66
CA VAL A 250 -30.81 8.15 21.08
C VAL A 250 -29.55 8.81 21.66
N GLU A 251 -29.27 8.66 22.96
CA GLU A 251 -28.02 9.13 23.55
C GLU A 251 -26.79 8.49 22.90
N ASN A 252 -26.79 7.17 22.75
CA ASN A 252 -25.66 6.45 22.14
C ASN A 252 -25.42 6.90 20.69
N ILE A 253 -26.47 7.07 19.90
CA ILE A 253 -26.36 7.56 18.51
C ILE A 253 -25.91 9.03 18.51
N GLY A 254 -26.43 9.86 19.42
CA GLY A 254 -26.04 11.25 19.54
C GLY A 254 -24.57 11.44 19.93
N PHE A 255 -24.02 10.57 20.77
CA PHE A 255 -22.58 10.55 21.05
C PHE A 255 -21.74 10.25 19.81
N GLN A 256 -22.22 9.41 18.89
CA GLN A 256 -21.53 9.13 17.62
C GLN A 256 -21.54 10.35 16.67
N HIS A 257 -22.49 11.27 16.83
CA HIS A 257 -22.66 12.46 16.00
C HIS A 257 -22.08 13.74 16.63
N LEU A 258 -21.28 13.63 17.71
CA LEU A 258 -20.68 14.79 18.40
C LEU A 258 -19.75 15.62 17.52
N GLU A 259 -19.04 14.98 16.59
CA GLU A 259 -18.11 15.63 15.66
C GLU A 259 -18.83 16.16 14.41
N VAL A 260 -20.08 15.76 14.19
CA VAL A 260 -20.92 16.19 13.06
C VAL A 260 -21.73 17.40 13.49
N GLU A 261 -21.73 18.44 12.65
CA GLU A 261 -22.48 19.66 12.96
C GLU A 261 -23.98 19.46 12.68
N VAL A 262 -24.71 18.98 13.69
CA VAL A 262 -26.18 18.91 13.69
C VAL A 262 -26.75 20.25 14.16
N ASN A 263 -27.60 20.87 13.36
CA ASN A 263 -28.30 22.11 13.69
C ASN A 263 -29.78 22.01 13.28
N ILE A 264 -30.62 22.94 13.77
CA ILE A 264 -32.07 22.91 13.53
C ILE A 264 -32.41 22.90 12.03
N PRO A 265 -31.79 23.71 11.15
CA PRO A 265 -32.07 23.67 9.71
C PRO A 265 -31.75 22.32 9.06
N ARG A 266 -30.60 21.70 9.38
CA ARG A 266 -30.24 20.39 8.82
C ARG A 266 -31.15 19.29 9.33
N LEU A 267 -31.58 19.38 10.59
CA LEU A 267 -32.56 18.45 11.15
C LEU A 267 -33.91 18.54 10.43
N ALA A 268 -34.39 19.75 10.14
CA ALA A 268 -35.64 19.95 9.42
C ALA A 268 -35.60 19.30 8.03
N VAL A 269 -34.54 19.59 7.25
CA VAL A 269 -34.36 18.98 5.91
C VAL A 269 -34.27 17.46 5.98
N PHE A 270 -33.55 16.94 6.98
CA PHE A 270 -33.40 15.51 7.17
C PHE A 270 -34.73 14.82 7.53
N ARG A 271 -35.49 15.43 8.45
CA ARG A 271 -36.79 14.93 8.88
C ARG A 271 -37.79 14.93 7.72
N GLU A 272 -37.83 16.01 6.95
CA GLU A 272 -38.71 16.16 5.79
C GLU A 272 -38.35 15.15 4.69
N ALA A 273 -37.08 15.04 4.31
CA ALA A 273 -36.64 14.09 3.30
C ALA A 273 -36.99 12.63 3.66
N LEU A 274 -36.82 12.23 4.93
CA LEU A 274 -37.18 10.89 5.36
C LEU A 274 -38.70 10.67 5.35
N LEU A 275 -39.48 11.62 5.87
CA LEU A 275 -40.94 11.55 5.84
C LEU A 275 -41.46 11.52 4.41
N ASP A 276 -40.86 12.28 3.50
CA ASP A 276 -41.17 12.25 2.06
C ASP A 276 -40.87 10.88 1.44
N THR A 277 -39.73 10.25 1.77
CA THR A 277 -39.44 8.89 1.29
C THR A 277 -40.46 7.88 1.80
N VAL A 278 -40.81 7.93 3.08
CA VAL A 278 -41.79 7.02 3.68
C VAL A 278 -43.19 7.26 3.09
N ALA A 279 -43.55 8.52 2.87
CA ALA A 279 -44.81 8.93 2.24
C ALA A 279 -44.91 8.50 0.78
N LEU A 280 -43.82 8.62 0.01
CA LEU A 280 -43.77 8.22 -1.40
C LEU A 280 -44.00 6.72 -1.56
N GLN A 281 -43.42 5.91 -0.67
CA GLN A 281 -43.48 4.45 -0.76
C GLN A 281 -44.77 3.86 -0.17
N LEU A 282 -45.26 4.41 0.93
CA LEU A 282 -46.49 3.91 1.57
C LEU A 282 -47.77 4.50 0.96
N GLY A 283 -47.71 5.68 0.35
CA GLY A 283 -48.87 6.35 -0.25
C GLY A 283 -50.04 6.43 0.72
N ALA A 284 -51.18 5.85 0.34
CA ALA A 284 -52.40 5.80 1.15
C ALA A 284 -52.31 4.91 2.42
N ASN A 285 -51.27 4.07 2.56
CA ASN A 285 -51.06 3.23 3.73
C ASN A 285 -50.33 3.95 4.88
N LEU A 286 -49.82 5.16 4.65
CA LEU A 286 -49.25 5.99 5.71
C LEU A 286 -50.38 6.74 6.42
N THR A 287 -50.67 6.37 7.66
CA THR A 287 -51.70 7.04 8.46
C THR A 287 -51.18 8.35 9.06
N ASP A 288 -52.09 9.31 9.28
CA ASP A 288 -51.78 10.60 9.93
C ASP A 288 -51.11 10.43 11.29
N LEU A 289 -51.55 9.43 12.06
CA LEU A 289 -50.98 9.11 13.37
C LEU A 289 -49.56 8.53 13.24
N GLY A 290 -49.31 7.67 12.25
CA GLY A 290 -47.99 7.12 11.95
C GLY A 290 -47.00 8.19 11.49
N ALA A 291 -47.41 9.08 10.58
CA ALA A 291 -46.60 10.19 10.10
C ALA A 291 -46.25 11.18 11.21
N GLN A 292 -47.23 11.61 12.01
CA GLN A 292 -47.00 12.52 13.15
C GLN A 292 -46.13 11.87 14.24
N GLY A 293 -46.32 10.58 14.50
CA GLY A 293 -45.50 9.84 15.46
C GLY A 293 -44.04 9.71 15.02
N LEU A 294 -43.79 9.45 13.73
CA LEU A 294 -42.45 9.40 13.15
C LEU A 294 -41.78 10.78 13.15
N GLN A 295 -42.53 11.83 12.81
CA GLN A 295 -42.06 13.22 12.87
C GLN A 295 -41.62 13.64 14.28
N ARG A 296 -42.38 13.23 15.32
CA ARG A 296 -42.04 13.46 16.72
C ARG A 296 -40.79 12.69 17.15
N LEU A 297 -40.65 11.42 16.74
CA LEU A 297 -39.45 10.62 17.01
C LEU A 297 -38.19 11.28 16.43
N LEU A 298 -38.24 11.73 15.17
CA LEU A 298 -37.10 12.37 14.51
C LEU A 298 -36.76 13.73 15.11
N SER A 299 -37.78 14.53 15.47
CA SER A 299 -37.59 15.81 16.14
C SER A 299 -37.00 15.65 17.54
N TYR A 300 -37.43 14.62 18.28
CA TYR A 300 -36.84 14.22 19.56
C TYR A 300 -35.38 13.79 19.41
N ALA A 301 -35.09 12.89 18.47
CA ALA A 301 -33.72 12.40 18.23
C ALA A 301 -32.78 13.54 17.83
N GLY A 302 -33.22 14.43 16.93
CA GLY A 302 -32.43 15.58 16.51
C GLY A 302 -32.22 16.62 17.62
N GLY A 303 -33.26 16.91 18.41
CA GLY A 303 -33.15 17.76 19.59
C GLY A 303 -32.18 17.20 20.63
N ALA A 304 -32.24 15.89 20.86
CA ALA A 304 -31.31 15.17 21.71
C ALA A 304 -29.86 15.27 21.20
N PHE A 305 -29.61 15.17 19.89
CA PHE A 305 -28.25 15.29 19.34
C PHE A 305 -27.69 16.69 19.53
N ILE A 306 -28.51 17.72 19.32
CA ILE A 306 -28.13 19.12 19.56
C ILE A 306 -27.83 19.33 21.05
N TYR A 307 -28.71 18.86 21.94
CA TYR A 307 -28.52 18.91 23.40
C TYR A 307 -27.21 18.22 23.82
N LEU A 308 -26.94 17.02 23.29
CA LEU A 308 -25.76 16.24 23.61
C LEU A 308 -24.48 16.95 23.18
N ARG A 309 -24.49 17.54 21.98
CA ARG A 309 -23.38 18.35 21.48
C ARG A 309 -23.13 19.56 22.36
N GLU A 310 -24.15 20.33 22.70
CA GLU A 310 -24.00 21.56 23.47
C GLU A 310 -23.53 21.30 24.92
N ASN A 311 -23.98 20.21 25.53
CA ASN A 311 -23.69 19.89 26.93
C ASN A 311 -22.47 19.00 27.16
N TYR A 312 -22.17 18.06 26.24
CA TYR A 312 -21.09 17.10 26.41
C TYR A 312 -19.84 17.41 25.56
N ALA A 313 -19.93 18.17 24.46
CA ALA A 313 -18.73 18.56 23.69
C ALA A 313 -17.76 19.41 24.53
N LYS A 314 -18.28 20.28 25.41
CA LYS A 314 -17.46 21.05 26.36
C LYS A 314 -16.69 20.11 27.30
N ARG A 315 -17.33 19.07 27.83
CA ARG A 315 -16.70 18.09 28.73
C ARG A 315 -15.61 17.29 28.01
N LEU A 316 -15.87 16.85 26.77
CA LEU A 316 -14.91 16.12 25.95
C LEU A 316 -13.68 16.97 25.62
N LYS A 317 -13.89 18.25 25.26
CA LYS A 317 -12.79 19.19 25.01
C LYS A 317 -11.96 19.42 26.27
N LEU A 318 -12.59 19.56 27.44
CA LEU A 318 -11.91 19.68 28.72
C LEU A 318 -11.10 18.42 29.05
N ILE A 319 -11.68 17.23 28.91
CA ILE A 319 -10.99 15.95 29.14
C ILE A 319 -9.79 15.81 28.19
N GLY A 320 -9.98 16.03 26.89
CA GLY A 320 -8.90 15.88 25.90
C GLY A 320 -7.75 16.88 26.10
N SER A 321 -8.06 18.15 26.40
CA SER A 321 -7.01 19.17 26.66
C SER A 321 -6.29 18.93 27.98
N SER A 322 -7.02 18.62 29.07
CA SER A 322 -6.41 18.32 30.37
C SER A 322 -5.59 17.03 30.37
N TRP A 323 -6.02 16.00 29.62
CA TRP A 323 -5.28 14.75 29.50
C TRP A 323 -3.96 14.92 28.75
N LYS A 324 -3.92 15.70 27.65
CA LYS A 324 -2.66 16.03 26.94
C LYS A 324 -1.62 16.67 27.85
N ILE A 325 -2.05 17.52 28.77
CA ILE A 325 -1.16 18.17 29.74
C ILE A 325 -0.72 17.16 30.81
N ALA A 326 -1.65 16.39 31.37
CA ALA A 326 -1.35 15.41 32.41
C ALA A 326 -0.49 14.22 31.93
N ALA A 327 -0.62 13.83 30.66
CA ALA A 327 0.13 12.74 30.06
C ALA A 327 1.56 13.11 29.62
N GLY A 328 1.93 14.40 29.64
CA GLY A 328 3.30 14.87 29.36
C GLY A 328 3.64 15.15 27.89
N THR A 329 2.66 15.20 26.99
CA THR A 329 2.91 15.28 25.53
C THR A 329 3.57 16.58 25.06
N LYS A 330 3.58 17.63 25.89
CA LYS A 330 4.24 18.91 25.57
C LYS A 330 5.77 18.88 25.71
N GLU A 331 6.32 18.03 26.57
CA GLU A 331 7.79 17.95 26.78
C GLU A 331 8.48 17.15 25.66
N GLU A 332 7.79 16.20 25.01
CA GLU A 332 8.34 15.45 23.86
C GLU A 332 8.34 16.27 22.55
N GLU A 333 7.33 17.12 22.33
CA GLU A 333 7.34 18.06 21.19
C GLU A 333 8.38 19.19 21.40
N ALA A 334 8.53 19.69 22.64
CA ALA A 334 9.55 20.70 22.96
C ALA A 334 10.98 20.14 22.97
N ALA A 335 11.20 18.90 23.40
CA ALA A 335 12.51 18.25 23.34
C ALA A 335 12.94 17.92 21.91
N MET A 336 12.00 17.58 21.01
CA MET A 336 12.29 17.47 19.57
C MET A 336 12.60 18.83 18.93
N GLU A 337 11.97 19.92 19.38
CA GLU A 337 12.28 21.28 18.93
C GLU A 337 13.63 21.79 19.47
N GLU A 338 14.03 21.40 20.69
CA GLU A 338 15.35 21.74 21.27
C GLU A 338 16.51 20.90 20.67
N GLU A 339 16.29 19.63 20.31
CA GLU A 339 17.27 18.84 19.52
C GLU A 339 17.39 19.34 18.07
N GLU A 340 16.32 19.87 17.47
CA GLU A 340 16.35 20.54 16.15
C GLU A 340 17.11 21.90 16.19
N GLU A 341 17.18 22.60 17.34
CA GLU A 341 18.00 23.84 17.46
C GLU A 341 19.49 23.58 17.75
N ALA A 342 19.83 22.49 18.45
CA ALA A 342 21.22 22.15 18.79
C ALA A 342 22.04 21.72 17.56
N THR A 343 21.42 21.02 16.61
CA THR A 343 22.07 20.57 15.35
C THR A 343 22.30 21.70 14.34
N THR A 344 21.69 22.87 14.55
CA THR A 344 21.82 24.03 13.65
C THR A 344 22.89 25.05 14.12
N LYS A 345 23.41 24.91 15.36
CA LYS A 345 24.40 25.84 15.95
C LYS A 345 25.86 25.37 15.86
N GLU A 346 26.13 24.14 15.41
CA GLU A 346 27.50 23.62 15.24
C GLU A 346 28.14 23.89 13.85
N ALA A 347 27.44 24.57 12.93
CA ALA A 347 27.97 24.85 11.58
C ALA A 347 28.49 26.30 11.36
N VAL A 348 28.52 27.18 12.38
CA VAL A 348 28.86 28.61 12.18
C VAL A 348 29.87 29.17 13.21
N ALA A 349 30.62 28.36 13.94
CA ALA A 349 31.63 28.88 14.86
C ALA A 349 32.96 28.10 14.79
N GLN A 350 33.70 28.29 13.71
CA GLN A 350 35.15 28.12 13.69
C GLN A 350 35.77 29.25 12.89
N ASP A 351 36.05 30.37 13.57
CA ASP A 351 37.24 31.16 13.30
C ASP A 351 37.67 31.91 14.57
N GLU A 352 38.98 31.95 14.77
CA GLU A 352 39.76 32.71 15.77
C GLU A 352 40.00 32.16 17.19
N SER A 353 41.22 31.62 17.34
CA SER A 353 42.26 32.04 18.30
C SER A 353 42.64 31.11 19.47
N GLU A 354 43.95 31.16 19.75
CA GLU A 354 44.79 30.25 20.52
C GLU A 354 44.83 30.51 22.04
N SER A 355 45.36 29.50 22.74
CA SER A 355 46.27 29.54 23.91
C SER A 355 45.72 29.33 25.34
N ASP A 356 46.29 28.27 25.92
CA ASP A 356 46.83 28.06 27.27
C ASP A 356 45.94 27.66 28.47
N ASP A 357 46.18 26.39 28.85
CA ASP A 357 46.54 25.86 30.17
C ASP A 357 45.51 25.29 31.19
N GLU A 358 45.73 23.97 31.40
CA GLU A 358 45.85 23.20 32.64
C GLU A 358 44.66 22.59 33.44
N TYR A 359 44.73 21.24 33.50
CA TYR A 359 44.33 20.25 34.54
C TYR A 359 42.84 20.15 35.00
N GLU A 360 42.22 18.98 35.24
CA GLU A 360 42.68 17.62 35.56
C GLU A 360 41.56 16.57 35.30
N GLY A 361 41.90 15.28 35.06
CA GLY A 361 41.09 14.15 35.58
C GLY A 361 40.30 13.25 34.64
N LEU A 362 40.97 12.49 33.74
CA LEU A 362 40.39 11.34 33.02
C LEU A 362 40.20 10.10 33.94
N ARG A 363 39.04 9.42 33.87
CA ARG A 363 38.95 7.97 34.18
C ARG A 363 37.95 7.24 33.27
N VAL A 364 38.54 6.59 32.27
CA VAL A 364 37.97 5.55 31.41
C VAL A 364 37.67 4.30 32.24
N ARG A 365 36.48 3.69 32.09
CA ARG A 365 36.13 2.40 32.68
C ARG A 365 36.08 1.33 31.60
N GLN A 366 37.14 0.54 31.55
CA GLN A 366 37.25 -0.71 30.77
C GLN A 366 36.19 -1.71 31.23
N GLN A 367 35.47 -2.32 30.27
CA GLN A 367 34.75 -3.57 30.47
C GLN A 367 35.69 -4.72 30.10
N THR A 368 35.98 -5.57 31.06
CA THR A 368 36.69 -6.83 30.88
C THR A 368 35.65 -7.94 30.80
N GLU A 369 35.66 -8.69 29.70
CA GLU A 369 34.95 -9.95 29.55
C GLU A 369 35.80 -11.09 30.16
N GLU A 370 35.16 -11.98 30.93
CA GLU A 370 35.70 -13.31 31.25
C GLU A 370 34.61 -14.39 31.19
N PRO A 371 34.99 -15.67 30.95
CA PRO A 371 34.17 -16.64 30.21
C PRO A 371 33.32 -17.58 31.08
N LYS A 372 32.22 -18.07 30.48
CA LYS A 372 31.32 -19.08 31.04
C LYS A 372 31.97 -20.47 31.09
N SER A 373 32.08 -21.04 32.28
CA SER A 373 32.30 -22.47 32.52
C SER A 373 31.00 -23.19 32.88
N ARG A 374 30.88 -24.43 32.41
CA ARG A 374 29.68 -25.28 32.40
C ARG A 374 29.96 -26.53 33.24
N CYS A 375 29.43 -26.62 34.48
CA CYS A 375 29.11 -27.90 35.13
C CYS A 375 28.32 -27.69 36.44
N ALA A 376 27.22 -28.45 36.58
CA ALA A 376 26.52 -28.89 37.81
C ALA A 376 25.01 -28.59 37.82
N ARG A 377 24.23 -29.52 37.23
CA ARG A 377 22.88 -29.83 37.70
C ARG A 377 23.03 -30.72 38.94
N LEU A 378 22.34 -30.41 40.04
CA LEU A 378 21.49 -31.32 40.84
C LEU A 378 21.24 -30.75 42.25
N CYS A 379 19.96 -30.83 42.66
CA CYS A 379 19.38 -30.60 44.00
C CYS A 379 19.09 -29.16 44.45
N GLY A 380 17.84 -28.90 44.87
CA GLY A 380 17.54 -27.79 45.78
C GLY A 380 16.18 -27.10 45.65
N ARG A 381 15.06 -27.82 45.87
CA ARG A 381 13.67 -27.33 45.82
C ARG A 381 13.27 -26.35 46.95
N LYS A 382 14.11 -25.39 47.35
CA LYS A 382 13.83 -24.48 48.49
C LYS A 382 14.11 -22.98 48.28
N GLU A 383 14.43 -22.51 47.07
CA GLU A 383 14.77 -21.07 46.86
C GLU A 383 13.64 -20.19 46.28
N ALA A 384 12.50 -20.77 45.88
CA ALA A 384 11.40 -19.98 45.29
C ALA A 384 10.66 -19.07 46.30
N LYS A 385 10.74 -19.35 47.60
CA LYS A 385 10.13 -18.50 48.65
C LYS A 385 11.01 -17.32 49.09
N GLN A 386 12.33 -17.39 48.89
CA GLN A 386 13.24 -16.29 49.24
C GLN A 386 13.40 -15.28 48.10
N LYS A 387 13.39 -15.71 46.83
CA LYS A 387 13.41 -14.78 45.68
C LYS A 387 12.15 -13.90 45.59
N LYS A 388 10.98 -14.43 45.96
CA LYS A 388 9.72 -13.64 45.97
C LYS A 388 9.68 -12.61 47.11
N LYS A 389 10.31 -12.91 48.27
CA LYS A 389 10.47 -11.97 49.38
C LYS A 389 11.54 -10.90 49.11
N LYS A 390 12.66 -11.25 48.48
CA LYS A 390 13.71 -10.28 48.10
C LYS A 390 13.24 -9.30 47.03
N LYS A 391 12.49 -9.77 46.01
CA LYS A 391 11.96 -8.89 44.96
C LYS A 391 10.90 -7.92 45.50
N GLN A 392 10.02 -8.36 46.41
CA GLN A 392 9.06 -7.48 47.10
C GLN A 392 9.73 -6.50 48.06
N GLN A 393 10.90 -6.83 48.62
CA GLN A 393 11.62 -5.97 49.56
C GLN A 393 12.53 -4.96 48.82
N GLU A 394 13.07 -5.31 47.65
CA GLU A 394 13.78 -4.39 46.76
C GLU A 394 12.81 -3.41 46.07
N GLU A 395 11.63 -3.86 45.63
CA GLU A 395 10.58 -2.98 45.08
C GLU A 395 10.02 -2.02 46.14
N ALA A 396 9.87 -2.46 47.41
CA ALA A 396 9.49 -1.58 48.51
C ALA A 396 10.59 -0.57 48.90
N SER A 397 11.86 -0.95 48.75
CA SER A 397 13.01 -0.08 49.05
C SER A 397 13.23 0.97 47.95
N GLN A 398 13.02 0.63 46.68
CA GLN A 398 13.01 1.58 45.57
C GLN A 398 11.83 2.57 45.65
N MET A 399 10.62 2.10 46.01
CA MET A 399 9.46 2.98 46.27
C MET A 399 9.74 4.02 47.37
N THR A 400 10.56 3.69 48.37
CA THR A 400 10.86 4.61 49.47
C THR A 400 11.92 5.66 49.09
N GLN A 401 12.79 5.35 48.12
CA GLN A 401 13.76 6.32 47.56
C GLN A 401 13.13 7.27 46.53
N GLU A 402 12.13 6.83 45.75
CA GLU A 402 11.40 7.69 44.81
C GLU A 402 10.43 8.68 45.50
N MET A 403 10.06 8.46 46.76
CA MET A 403 9.20 9.37 47.54
C MET A 403 9.85 10.75 47.82
N GLN A 404 11.13 10.96 47.50
CA GLN A 404 11.82 12.25 47.67
C GLN A 404 11.77 13.16 46.43
N ALA A 405 11.35 12.66 45.27
CA ALA A 405 11.16 13.46 44.05
C ALA A 405 9.69 13.43 43.63
N VAL A 406 9.08 14.59 43.39
CA VAL A 406 7.68 14.68 42.92
C VAL A 406 7.60 14.07 41.50
N PRO A 407 6.80 13.01 41.27
CA PRO A 407 6.67 12.40 39.95
C PRO A 407 6.17 13.38 38.88
N ARG A 408 6.60 13.20 37.62
CA ARG A 408 6.20 14.09 36.50
C ARG A 408 5.26 13.45 35.48
N THR A 409 5.07 12.13 35.52
CA THR A 409 4.13 11.45 34.62
C THR A 409 2.86 11.07 35.37
N PHE A 410 1.73 11.04 34.66
CA PHE A 410 0.45 10.62 35.26
C PHE A 410 0.54 9.24 35.91
N GLU A 411 1.19 8.27 35.25
CA GLU A 411 1.30 6.91 35.78
C GLU A 411 2.10 6.87 37.09
N ALA A 412 3.25 7.54 37.14
CA ALA A 412 4.09 7.59 38.32
C ALA A 412 3.40 8.35 39.47
N MET A 413 2.73 9.46 39.17
CA MET A 413 1.94 10.22 40.15
C MET A 413 0.74 9.42 40.67
N PHE A 414 0.10 8.63 39.81
CA PHE A 414 -0.99 7.73 40.22
C PHE A 414 -0.50 6.66 41.19
N ARG A 415 0.63 6.01 40.89
CA ARG A 415 1.25 5.00 41.78
C ARG A 415 1.65 5.62 43.12
N PHE A 416 2.21 6.83 43.11
CA PHE A 416 2.53 7.60 44.30
C PHE A 416 1.28 7.89 45.15
N ASN A 417 0.22 8.45 44.56
CA ASN A 417 -1.03 8.73 45.27
C ASN A 417 -1.73 7.46 45.77
N ALA A 418 -1.68 6.36 45.01
CA ALA A 418 -2.18 5.06 45.45
C ALA A 418 -1.42 4.56 46.70
N ALA A 419 -0.10 4.79 46.77
CA ALA A 419 0.71 4.45 47.94
C ALA A 419 0.37 5.33 49.14
N VAL A 420 0.25 6.64 48.94
CA VAL A 420 -0.13 7.62 49.99
C VAL A 420 -1.53 7.31 50.55
N MET A 421 -2.48 6.91 49.70
CA MET A 421 -3.83 6.53 50.10
C MET A 421 -3.93 5.09 50.67
N GLY A 422 -2.82 4.35 50.77
CA GLY A 422 -2.78 2.99 51.34
C GLY A 422 -3.40 1.91 50.46
N VAL A 423 -3.63 2.17 49.17
CA VAL A 423 -4.34 1.30 48.23
C VAL A 423 -3.45 0.71 47.14
N SER A 424 -2.13 0.92 47.22
CA SER A 424 -1.14 0.43 46.25
C SER A 424 -1.06 -1.09 46.11
N ARG A 425 -1.62 -1.86 47.08
CA ARG A 425 -1.65 -3.33 47.05
C ARG A 425 -2.74 -3.90 46.12
N HIS A 426 -3.64 -3.08 45.60
CA HIS A 426 -4.72 -3.52 44.73
C HIS A 426 -4.27 -3.61 43.26
N GLU A 427 -3.76 -4.78 42.86
CA GLU A 427 -3.23 -5.03 41.52
C GLU A 427 -4.21 -4.72 40.36
N TRP A 428 -5.52 -4.83 40.59
CA TRP A 428 -6.54 -4.55 39.56
C TRP A 428 -6.55 -3.07 39.13
N MET A 429 -6.14 -2.15 40.02
CA MET A 429 -6.07 -0.72 39.71
C MET A 429 -5.03 -0.45 38.63
N TYR A 430 -3.93 -1.19 38.61
CA TYR A 430 -2.89 -1.04 37.59
C TYR A 430 -3.30 -1.65 36.25
N GLN A 431 -4.23 -2.62 36.23
CA GLN A 431 -4.82 -3.12 34.99
C GLN A 431 -5.69 -2.05 34.32
N VAL A 432 -6.47 -1.30 35.12
CA VAL A 432 -7.24 -0.15 34.63
C VAL A 432 -6.30 0.97 34.20
N LEU A 433 -5.29 1.30 35.00
CA LEU A 433 -4.29 2.35 34.71
C LEU A 433 -3.61 2.11 33.35
N GLY A 434 -3.18 0.86 33.08
CA GLY A 434 -2.51 0.51 31.83
C GLY A 434 -3.37 0.60 30.57
N SER A 435 -4.70 0.74 30.69
CA SER A 435 -5.61 0.99 29.56
C SER A 435 -6.33 2.34 29.68
N PHE A 436 -5.99 3.14 30.70
CA PHE A 436 -6.73 4.36 31.01
C PHE A 436 -6.53 5.43 29.93
N ASP A 437 -5.32 5.54 29.38
CA ASP A 437 -5.02 6.41 28.24
C ASP A 437 -5.92 6.10 27.03
N ALA A 438 -6.03 4.83 26.65
CA ALA A 438 -6.89 4.40 25.55
C ALA A 438 -8.37 4.64 25.85
N MET A 439 -8.82 4.47 27.10
CA MET A 439 -10.20 4.78 27.50
C MET A 439 -10.51 6.28 27.41
N VAL A 440 -9.56 7.14 27.78
CA VAL A 440 -9.71 8.59 27.69
C VAL A 440 -9.80 9.04 26.23
N HIS A 441 -8.95 8.50 25.35
CA HIS A 441 -9.01 8.81 23.92
C HIS A 441 -10.28 8.30 23.23
N ASN A 442 -10.83 7.17 23.69
CA ASN A 442 -12.02 6.56 23.09
C ASN A 442 -13.36 7.00 23.72
N ILE A 443 -13.37 7.97 24.64
CA ILE A 443 -14.58 8.38 25.37
C ILE A 443 -15.70 8.91 24.45
N SER A 444 -15.36 9.51 23.31
CA SER A 444 -16.32 9.96 22.30
C SER A 444 -16.89 8.80 21.46
N GLN A 445 -16.21 7.66 21.45
CA GLN A 445 -16.56 6.47 20.67
C GLN A 445 -17.07 5.34 21.58
N SER A 446 -18.39 5.30 21.82
CA SER A 446 -19.02 4.34 22.73
C SER A 446 -18.61 2.87 22.48
N ASN A 447 -18.53 2.45 21.21
CA ASN A 447 -18.12 1.10 20.84
C ASN A 447 -16.64 0.81 21.15
N ALA A 448 -15.74 1.74 20.83
CA ALA A 448 -14.31 1.60 21.12
C ALA A 448 -14.04 1.59 22.63
N LEU A 449 -14.72 2.47 23.38
CA LEU A 449 -14.66 2.48 24.84
C LEU A 449 -15.18 1.17 25.44
N GLN A 450 -16.25 0.60 24.89
CA GLN A 450 -16.79 -0.69 25.33
C GLN A 450 -15.76 -1.81 25.11
N VAL A 451 -15.07 -1.83 23.97
CA VAL A 451 -14.00 -2.81 23.70
C VAL A 451 -12.88 -2.70 24.73
N GLU A 452 -12.40 -1.48 25.02
CA GLU A 452 -11.37 -1.25 26.03
C GLU A 452 -11.83 -1.72 27.43
N CYS A 453 -13.08 -1.40 27.81
CA CYS A 453 -13.65 -1.86 29.07
C CYS A 453 -13.78 -3.38 29.12
N ASN A 454 -14.16 -4.03 28.02
CA ASN A 454 -14.28 -5.49 27.95
C ASN A 454 -12.90 -6.17 28.08
N VAL A 455 -11.87 -5.67 27.40
CA VAL A 455 -10.49 -6.17 27.54
C VAL A 455 -9.97 -5.98 28.97
N VAL A 456 -10.20 -4.81 29.57
CA VAL A 456 -9.85 -4.58 30.98
C VAL A 456 -10.62 -5.49 31.93
N SER A 457 -11.89 -5.81 31.65
CA SER A 457 -12.67 -6.73 32.47
C SER A 457 -12.05 -8.15 32.49
N LEU A 458 -11.50 -8.60 31.36
CA LEU A 458 -10.73 -9.85 31.26
C LEU A 458 -9.45 -9.78 32.09
N ARG A 459 -8.72 -8.65 32.04
CA ARG A 459 -7.51 -8.43 32.84
C ARG A 459 -7.81 -8.42 34.34
N ILE A 460 -8.85 -7.71 34.77
CA ILE A 460 -9.31 -7.67 36.17
C ILE A 460 -9.69 -9.08 36.65
N ALA A 461 -10.34 -9.89 35.81
CA ALA A 461 -10.69 -11.25 36.16
C ALA A 461 -9.46 -12.11 36.51
N LYS A 462 -8.29 -11.86 35.92
CA LYS A 462 -7.06 -12.61 36.25
C LYS A 462 -6.40 -12.21 37.57
N VAL A 463 -6.78 -11.07 38.12
CA VAL A 463 -6.23 -10.56 39.38
C VAL A 463 -7.08 -11.01 40.57
N HIS A 464 -6.45 -11.20 41.73
CA HIS A 464 -7.14 -11.53 42.98
C HIS A 464 -7.40 -10.26 43.81
N GLY A 465 -8.62 -10.13 44.35
CA GLY A 465 -8.97 -9.04 45.26
C GLY A 465 -10.41 -8.57 45.09
N GLU A 466 -10.93 -7.85 46.09
CA GLU A 466 -12.21 -7.16 45.98
C GLU A 466 -12.03 -5.90 45.13
N VAL A 467 -12.84 -5.77 44.07
CA VAL A 467 -12.78 -4.62 43.15
C VAL A 467 -13.75 -3.54 43.64
N LYS A 468 -13.21 -2.36 43.98
CA LYS A 468 -13.97 -1.18 44.40
C LYS A 468 -13.61 0.00 43.51
N PHE A 469 -14.41 0.22 42.47
CA PHE A 469 -14.17 1.29 41.48
C PHE A 469 -14.09 2.69 42.10
N SER A 470 -14.78 2.94 43.21
CA SER A 470 -14.68 4.18 43.99
C SER A 470 -13.26 4.49 44.47
N THR A 471 -12.43 3.46 44.68
CA THR A 471 -11.03 3.62 45.12
C THR A 471 -10.14 4.14 43.99
N PHE A 472 -10.31 3.58 42.78
CA PHE A 472 -9.60 4.07 41.60
C PHE A 472 -9.98 5.53 41.30
N LYS A 473 -11.27 5.84 41.37
CA LYS A 473 -11.79 7.19 41.19
C LYS A 473 -11.10 8.21 42.09
N ALA A 474 -10.96 7.89 43.37
CA ALA A 474 -10.36 8.79 44.36
C ALA A 474 -8.88 9.05 44.06
N VAL A 475 -8.12 8.00 43.73
CA VAL A 475 -6.70 8.12 43.34
C VAL A 475 -6.56 8.88 42.02
N MET A 476 -7.39 8.59 41.02
CA MET A 476 -7.40 9.27 39.72
C MET A 476 -7.62 10.78 39.88
N LEU A 477 -8.66 11.19 40.63
CA LEU A 477 -8.94 12.62 40.87
C LEU A 477 -7.81 13.30 41.66
N SER A 478 -7.24 12.62 42.66
CA SER A 478 -6.08 13.17 43.40
C SER A 478 -4.87 13.37 42.50
N THR A 479 -4.66 12.48 41.53
CA THR A 479 -3.56 12.51 40.57
C THR A 479 -3.73 13.63 39.55
N LEU A 480 -4.94 13.77 38.98
CA LEU A 480 -5.23 14.85 38.04
C LEU A 480 -5.09 16.23 38.69
N ARG A 481 -5.52 16.38 39.96
CA ARG A 481 -5.31 17.63 40.73
C ARG A 481 -3.84 17.96 40.95
N ALA A 482 -3.02 16.95 41.23
CA ALA A 482 -1.58 17.14 41.41
C ALA A 482 -0.87 17.53 40.11
N MET A 483 -1.33 17.00 38.97
CA MET A 483 -0.76 17.25 37.64
C MET A 483 -1.25 18.54 36.97
N LEU A 484 -2.41 19.08 37.38
CA LEU A 484 -3.04 20.25 36.77
C LEU A 484 -3.36 21.36 37.79
N PRO A 485 -2.42 21.79 38.65
CA PRO A 485 -2.74 22.68 39.77
C PRO A 485 -3.24 24.07 39.34
N THR A 486 -2.86 24.54 38.15
CA THR A 486 -3.23 25.86 37.61
C THR A 486 -4.54 25.87 36.83
N GLU A 487 -4.92 24.76 36.22
CA GLU A 487 -6.12 24.65 35.37
C GLU A 487 -7.30 23.95 36.07
N TRP A 488 -7.07 23.23 37.18
CA TRP A 488 -8.11 22.44 37.82
C TRP A 488 -9.22 23.31 38.42
N GLY A 489 -10.44 23.15 37.90
CA GLY A 489 -11.66 23.83 38.38
C GLY A 489 -12.86 22.89 38.53
N PRO A 490 -14.02 23.41 39.00
CA PRO A 490 -15.23 22.61 39.20
C PRO A 490 -15.76 21.96 37.91
N ASP A 491 -15.53 22.60 36.75
CA ASP A 491 -15.94 22.07 35.44
C ASP A 491 -15.09 20.85 35.02
N TYR A 492 -13.78 20.90 35.25
CA TYR A 492 -12.88 19.75 35.02
C TYR A 492 -13.26 18.59 35.93
N GLU A 493 -13.53 18.88 37.20
CA GLU A 493 -13.93 17.86 38.14
C GLU A 493 -15.27 17.21 37.75
N THR A 494 -16.23 17.99 37.26
CA THR A 494 -17.50 17.48 36.74
C THR A 494 -17.29 16.60 35.50
N ALA A 495 -16.42 17.02 34.59
CA ALA A 495 -16.11 16.27 33.36
C ALA A 495 -15.41 14.92 33.65
N TRP A 496 -14.38 14.91 34.50
CA TRP A 496 -13.66 13.68 34.87
C TRP A 496 -14.50 12.73 35.73
N ASN A 497 -15.37 13.26 36.60
CA ASN A 497 -16.37 12.46 37.30
C ASN A 497 -17.35 11.79 36.34
N TRP A 498 -17.79 12.50 35.31
CA TRP A 498 -18.66 11.96 34.28
C TRP A 498 -17.96 10.84 33.49
N LEU A 499 -16.73 11.06 33.02
CA LEU A 499 -15.92 10.04 32.33
C LEU A 499 -15.81 8.76 33.17
N TRP A 500 -15.44 8.90 34.45
CA TRP A 500 -15.26 7.74 35.32
C TRP A 500 -16.59 7.01 35.59
N ARG A 501 -17.70 7.72 35.80
CA ARG A 501 -19.02 7.08 35.97
C ARG A 501 -19.40 6.24 34.76
N THR A 502 -19.07 6.70 33.55
CA THR A 502 -19.31 5.96 32.32
C THR A 502 -18.48 4.68 32.27
N ILE A 503 -17.18 4.77 32.54
CA ILE A 503 -16.27 3.61 32.61
C ILE A 503 -16.71 2.63 33.70
N GLU A 504 -17.02 3.12 34.89
CA GLU A 504 -17.47 2.33 36.04
C GLU A 504 -18.76 1.56 35.72
N ARG A 505 -19.73 2.18 35.04
CA ARG A 505 -20.96 1.52 34.58
C ARG A 505 -20.66 0.36 33.63
N LEU A 506 -19.78 0.56 32.66
CA LEU A 506 -19.39 -0.47 31.68
C LEU A 506 -18.64 -1.62 32.35
N LEU A 507 -17.64 -1.31 33.18
CA LEU A 507 -16.86 -2.32 33.90
C LEU A 507 -17.71 -3.10 34.91
N SER A 508 -18.66 -2.43 35.59
CA SER A 508 -19.56 -3.08 36.54
C SER A 508 -20.52 -4.07 35.87
N LYS A 509 -20.95 -3.79 34.63
CA LYS A 509 -21.81 -4.68 33.85
C LYS A 509 -21.15 -6.03 33.53
N GLU A 510 -19.83 -6.02 33.30
CA GLU A 510 -19.04 -7.21 32.95
C GLU A 510 -18.26 -7.81 34.13
N LEU A 511 -18.39 -7.24 35.33
CA LEU A 511 -17.69 -7.74 36.51
C LEU A 511 -18.13 -9.17 36.84
N LYS A 512 -17.16 -10.06 37.12
CA LYS A 512 -17.33 -11.50 37.46
C LYS A 512 -17.84 -12.42 36.34
N LYS A 513 -18.50 -11.93 35.30
CA LYS A 513 -19.00 -12.74 34.16
C LYS A 513 -17.89 -13.49 33.38
N PRO A 514 -16.70 -12.91 33.13
CA PRO A 514 -15.64 -13.59 32.38
C PRO A 514 -15.20 -14.93 32.97
N LYS A 515 -15.13 -15.04 34.31
CA LYS A 515 -14.75 -16.31 34.97
C LYS A 515 -15.80 -17.40 34.81
N ALA A 516 -17.08 -17.03 34.76
CA ALA A 516 -18.16 -17.98 34.54
C ALA A 516 -18.13 -18.49 33.10
N ARG A 517 -18.03 -17.57 32.13
CA ARG A 517 -17.91 -17.88 30.70
C ARG A 517 -16.68 -18.73 30.38
N GLU A 518 -15.51 -18.41 30.95
CA GLU A 518 -14.27 -19.18 30.79
C GLU A 518 -14.45 -20.65 31.21
N ARG A 519 -15.15 -20.91 32.33
CA ARG A 519 -15.40 -22.26 32.83
C ARG A 519 -16.39 -23.03 31.95
N LEU A 520 -17.45 -22.36 31.49
CA LEU A 520 -18.45 -22.95 30.59
C LEU A 520 -17.79 -23.38 29.27
N LEU A 521 -17.06 -22.47 28.64
CA LEU A 521 -16.37 -22.72 27.37
C LEU A 521 -15.27 -23.78 27.51
N SER A 522 -14.46 -23.72 28.57
CA SER A 522 -13.42 -24.74 28.83
C SER A 522 -14.01 -26.14 29.01
N ARG A 523 -15.17 -26.23 29.67
CA ARG A 523 -15.86 -27.51 29.88
C ARG A 523 -16.40 -28.04 28.56
N PHE A 524 -17.10 -27.20 27.80
CA PHE A 524 -17.69 -27.57 26.51
C PHE A 524 -16.62 -28.01 25.50
N LEU A 525 -15.59 -27.19 25.26
CA LEU A 525 -14.52 -27.51 24.30
C LEU A 525 -13.66 -28.70 24.76
N GLY A 526 -13.55 -28.94 26.06
CA GLY A 526 -12.86 -30.11 26.61
C GLY A 526 -13.68 -31.41 26.53
N SER A 527 -15.00 -31.33 26.33
CA SER A 527 -15.90 -32.48 26.26
C SER A 527 -16.60 -32.63 24.91
N ILE A 528 -16.22 -31.87 23.90
CA ILE A 528 -16.87 -31.90 22.59
C ILE A 528 -16.50 -33.20 21.84
N GLU A 529 -17.51 -33.88 21.31
CA GLU A 529 -17.31 -35.08 20.48
C GLU A 529 -16.91 -34.68 19.05
N GLU A 530 -16.05 -35.47 18.41
CA GLU A 530 -15.55 -35.20 17.05
C GLU A 530 -16.69 -35.13 16.02
N GLN A 531 -17.78 -35.88 16.20
CA GLN A 531 -18.96 -35.83 15.34
C GLN A 531 -19.72 -34.51 15.46
N LEU A 532 -19.83 -33.95 16.67
CA LEU A 532 -20.49 -32.66 16.89
C LEU A 532 -19.62 -31.52 16.35
N LEU A 533 -18.31 -31.58 16.56
CA LEU A 533 -17.35 -30.63 16.02
C LEU A 533 -17.41 -30.57 14.48
N GLN A 534 -17.48 -31.73 13.81
CA GLN A 534 -17.63 -31.79 12.36
C GLN A 534 -18.95 -31.15 11.88
N LYS A 535 -20.06 -31.36 12.59
CA LYS A 535 -21.35 -30.70 12.27
C LYS A 535 -21.27 -29.18 12.43
N ILE A 536 -20.58 -28.69 13.46
CA ILE A 536 -20.32 -27.26 13.66
C ILE A 536 -19.52 -26.72 12.47
N HIS A 537 -18.47 -27.41 12.04
CA HIS A 537 -17.63 -26.99 10.91
C HIS A 537 -18.43 -26.81 9.61
N GLU A 538 -19.35 -27.73 9.33
CA GLU A 538 -20.18 -27.67 8.13
C GLU A 538 -21.24 -26.56 8.25
N GLN A 539 -22.00 -26.52 9.34
CA GLN A 539 -23.15 -25.62 9.47
C GLN A 539 -22.80 -24.14 9.66
N VAL A 540 -21.66 -23.81 10.30
CA VAL A 540 -21.30 -22.40 10.56
C VAL A 540 -21.13 -21.62 9.26
N TYR A 541 -20.45 -22.19 8.27
CA TYR A 541 -20.22 -21.51 7.00
C TYR A 541 -21.48 -21.48 6.15
N ASP A 542 -22.29 -22.55 6.16
CA ASP A 542 -23.60 -22.56 5.50
C ASP A 542 -24.49 -21.42 6.01
N ARG A 543 -24.62 -21.27 7.34
CA ARG A 543 -25.37 -20.16 7.96
C ARG A 543 -24.76 -18.80 7.66
N PHE A 544 -23.44 -18.68 7.70
CA PHE A 544 -22.77 -17.42 7.36
C PHE A 544 -23.06 -17.01 5.91
N PHE A 545 -23.00 -17.94 4.96
CA PHE A 545 -23.26 -17.66 3.55
C PHE A 545 -24.74 -17.45 3.23
N GLU A 546 -25.65 -18.05 4.01
CA GLU A 546 -27.08 -17.71 3.97
C GLU A 546 -27.32 -16.25 4.41
N LEU A 547 -26.69 -15.82 5.50
CA LEU A 547 -26.83 -14.46 6.04
C LEU A 547 -26.13 -13.41 5.17
N ALA A 548 -24.96 -13.74 4.63
CA ALA A 548 -24.14 -12.84 3.80
C ALA A 548 -23.57 -13.60 2.59
N PRO A 549 -24.33 -13.70 1.47
CA PRO A 549 -23.87 -14.38 0.26
C PRO A 549 -22.56 -13.81 -0.30
N ALA A 550 -22.34 -12.49 -0.17
CA ALA A 550 -21.11 -11.82 -0.55
C ALA A 550 -19.86 -12.34 0.20
N GLY A 551 -20.04 -13.00 1.36
CA GLY A 551 -18.97 -13.65 2.09
C GLY A 551 -18.31 -14.79 1.31
N GLN A 552 -19.01 -15.45 0.39
CA GLN A 552 -18.47 -16.57 -0.39
C GLN A 552 -17.25 -16.16 -1.23
N ASP A 553 -17.21 -14.92 -1.72
CA ASP A 553 -16.09 -14.42 -2.53
C ASP A 553 -14.76 -14.37 -1.77
N TYR A 554 -14.83 -14.19 -0.44
CA TYR A 554 -13.65 -14.10 0.44
C TYR A 554 -13.20 -15.47 0.98
N PHE A 555 -14.03 -16.50 0.84
CA PHE A 555 -13.78 -17.86 1.36
C PHE A 555 -13.61 -18.90 0.23
N LYS A 556 -12.78 -18.58 -0.78
CA LYS A 556 -12.38 -19.51 -1.87
C LYS A 556 -11.29 -20.50 -1.42
N GLN A 557 -11.55 -21.23 -0.35
CA GLN A 557 -10.59 -22.14 0.28
C GLN A 557 -11.12 -23.58 0.27
N SER A 558 -10.24 -24.56 0.41
CA SER A 558 -10.66 -25.96 0.55
C SER A 558 -11.44 -26.17 1.87
N ALA A 559 -12.36 -27.13 1.90
CA ALA A 559 -13.11 -27.48 3.12
C ALA A 559 -12.18 -27.76 4.31
N THR A 560 -11.04 -28.42 4.08
CA THR A 560 -10.01 -28.64 5.12
C THR A 560 -9.48 -27.34 5.73
N ARG A 561 -9.31 -26.30 4.91
CA ARG A 561 -8.85 -24.99 5.38
C ARG A 561 -9.95 -24.24 6.13
N LEU A 562 -11.21 -24.36 5.70
CA LEU A 562 -12.36 -23.80 6.41
C LEU A 562 -12.53 -24.43 7.79
N ASN A 563 -12.38 -25.75 7.90
CA ASN A 563 -12.42 -26.45 9.18
C ASN A 563 -11.29 -25.97 10.10
N TYR A 564 -10.06 -25.85 9.58
CA TYR A 564 -8.95 -25.27 10.34
C TYR A 564 -9.25 -23.85 10.83
N ILE A 565 -9.88 -23.00 10.01
CA ILE A 565 -10.27 -21.64 10.43
C ILE A 565 -11.32 -21.69 11.54
N ALA A 566 -12.28 -22.62 11.46
CA ALA A 566 -13.30 -22.80 12.49
C ALA A 566 -12.69 -23.27 13.82
N ASP A 567 -11.76 -24.24 13.78
CA ASP A 567 -10.99 -24.67 14.95
C ASP A 567 -10.23 -23.50 15.58
N GLN A 568 -9.56 -22.68 14.75
CA GLN A 568 -8.84 -21.50 15.23
C GLN A 568 -9.79 -20.44 15.82
N ALA A 569 -11.00 -20.29 15.29
CA ALA A 569 -12.00 -19.37 15.84
C ALA A 569 -12.46 -19.84 17.24
N LEU A 570 -12.74 -21.14 17.42
CA LEU A 570 -13.07 -21.73 18.72
C LEU A 570 -11.92 -21.61 19.72
N GLU A 571 -10.68 -21.86 19.28
CA GLU A 571 -9.48 -21.70 20.10
C GLU A 571 -9.32 -20.26 20.57
N ILE A 572 -9.43 -19.28 19.67
CA ILE A 572 -9.33 -17.85 19.99
C ILE A 572 -10.44 -17.42 20.95
N ALA A 573 -11.67 -17.90 20.77
CA ALA A 573 -12.79 -17.60 21.67
C ALA A 573 -12.50 -18.00 23.12
N LEU A 574 -11.85 -19.16 23.32
CA LEU A 574 -11.42 -19.62 24.65
C LEU A 574 -10.15 -18.91 25.14
N GLU A 575 -9.16 -18.75 24.28
CA GLU A 575 -7.86 -18.17 24.62
C GLU A 575 -7.98 -16.70 25.02
N LEU A 576 -8.95 -15.98 24.45
CA LEU A 576 -9.30 -14.62 24.87
C LEU A 576 -9.59 -14.53 26.37
N TYR A 577 -10.19 -15.56 26.96
CA TYR A 577 -10.38 -15.62 28.40
C TYR A 577 -9.12 -16.06 29.15
N LYS A 578 -8.31 -16.96 28.60
CA LYS A 578 -7.10 -17.49 29.27
C LYS A 578 -5.94 -16.50 29.29
N ALA A 579 -5.59 -15.98 28.11
CA ALA A 579 -4.48 -15.07 27.87
C ALA A 579 -4.95 -13.88 26.99
N PRO A 580 -5.68 -12.91 27.59
CA PRO A 580 -6.32 -11.83 26.83
C PRO A 580 -5.32 -10.94 26.08
N MET A 581 -4.15 -10.63 26.66
CA MET A 581 -3.17 -9.73 26.03
C MET A 581 -2.53 -10.36 24.79
N ASP A 582 -2.03 -11.59 24.93
CA ASP A 582 -1.43 -12.34 23.82
C ASP A 582 -2.45 -12.55 22.69
N THR A 583 -3.71 -12.80 23.06
CA THR A 583 -4.81 -12.94 22.08
C THR A 583 -5.12 -11.63 21.38
N VAL A 584 -5.18 -10.49 22.09
CA VAL A 584 -5.40 -9.16 21.49
C VAL A 584 -4.27 -8.79 20.52
N GLU A 585 -3.02 -9.08 20.88
CA GLU A 585 -1.87 -8.86 20.00
C GLU A 585 -1.94 -9.74 18.74
N ARG A 586 -2.24 -11.04 18.92
CA ARG A 586 -2.46 -11.98 17.81
C ARG A 586 -3.61 -11.56 16.90
N LEU A 587 -4.70 -11.04 17.47
CA LEU A 587 -5.84 -10.50 16.72
C LEU A 587 -5.48 -9.21 15.99
N SER A 588 -4.65 -8.35 16.56
CA SER A 588 -4.16 -7.14 15.88
C SER A 588 -3.29 -7.52 14.66
N ALA A 589 -2.39 -8.50 14.80
CA ALA A 589 -1.61 -9.03 13.67
C ALA A 589 -2.50 -9.70 12.62
N LEU A 590 -3.59 -10.34 13.02
CA LEU A 590 -4.58 -10.93 12.11
C LEU A 590 -5.39 -9.84 11.39
N GLY A 591 -5.84 -8.81 12.10
CA GLY A 591 -6.58 -7.68 11.55
C GLY A 591 -5.78 -6.93 10.50
N LEU A 592 -4.49 -6.68 10.74
CA LEU A 592 -3.59 -6.07 9.74
C LEU A 592 -3.47 -6.91 8.45
N ARG A 593 -3.49 -8.25 8.55
CA ARG A 593 -3.56 -9.11 7.35
C ARG A 593 -4.88 -8.97 6.61
N HIS A 594 -6.00 -8.84 7.33
CA HIS A 594 -7.31 -8.62 6.72
C HIS A 594 -7.41 -7.27 5.99
N VAL A 595 -6.63 -6.27 6.40
CA VAL A 595 -6.47 -5.02 5.63
C VAL A 595 -5.89 -5.29 4.24
N GLY A 596 -4.84 -6.10 4.17
CA GLY A 596 -4.20 -6.48 2.91
C GLY A 596 -5.07 -7.36 2.00
N TYR A 597 -6.09 -8.01 2.55
CA TYR A 597 -7.10 -8.76 1.79
C TYR A 597 -8.32 -7.90 1.40
N GLY A 598 -8.42 -6.68 1.92
CA GLY A 598 -9.56 -5.79 1.66
C GLY A 598 -10.89 -6.31 2.19
N VAL A 599 -10.90 -7.07 3.28
CA VAL A 599 -12.14 -7.67 3.82
C VAL A 599 -13.10 -6.59 4.32
N PRO A 600 -14.37 -6.58 3.87
CA PRO A 600 -15.37 -5.65 4.37
C PRO A 600 -15.70 -5.88 5.84
N VAL A 601 -15.71 -4.81 6.63
CA VAL A 601 -15.92 -4.88 8.09
C VAL A 601 -17.33 -5.38 8.50
N HIS A 602 -18.33 -5.24 7.64
CA HIS A 602 -19.70 -5.69 7.93
C HIS A 602 -19.84 -7.21 7.94
N LEU A 603 -19.00 -7.95 7.20
CA LEU A 603 -19.05 -9.41 7.16
C LEU A 603 -18.75 -10.05 8.52
N PHE A 604 -18.02 -9.37 9.40
CA PHE A 604 -17.70 -9.89 10.73
C PHE A 604 -18.93 -9.99 11.64
N GLU A 605 -19.93 -9.12 11.49
CA GLU A 605 -21.18 -9.21 12.28
C GLU A 605 -21.99 -10.44 11.86
N PHE A 606 -22.16 -10.66 10.55
CA PHE A 606 -22.82 -11.85 10.02
C PHE A 606 -22.08 -13.15 10.36
N PHE A 607 -20.74 -13.11 10.42
CA PHE A 607 -19.95 -14.27 10.84
C PHE A 607 -20.21 -14.64 12.31
N VAL A 608 -20.25 -13.65 13.21
CA VAL A 608 -20.59 -13.87 14.62
C VAL A 608 -22.02 -14.42 14.74
N GLU A 609 -22.95 -13.88 13.96
CA GLU A 609 -24.35 -14.32 13.97
C GLU A 609 -24.51 -15.76 13.46
N GLY A 610 -23.78 -16.15 12.41
CA GLY A 610 -23.71 -17.54 11.95
C GLY A 610 -23.27 -18.49 13.05
N TRP A 611 -22.21 -18.14 13.79
CA TRP A 611 -21.78 -18.91 14.97
C TRP A 611 -22.85 -18.99 16.06
N ARG A 612 -23.54 -17.87 16.36
CA ARG A 612 -24.59 -17.83 17.37
C ARG A 612 -25.74 -18.77 17.03
N ILE A 613 -26.23 -18.71 15.79
CA ILE A 613 -27.34 -19.56 15.31
C ILE A 613 -26.93 -21.03 15.36
N THR A 614 -25.77 -21.38 14.78
CA THR A 614 -25.32 -22.77 14.74
C THR A 614 -25.11 -23.36 16.13
N LEU A 615 -24.50 -22.62 17.06
CA LEU A 615 -24.30 -23.09 18.44
C LEU A 615 -25.62 -23.25 19.18
N GLN A 616 -26.58 -22.34 18.98
CA GLN A 616 -27.89 -22.42 19.62
C GLN A 616 -28.70 -23.61 19.11
N GLU A 617 -28.69 -23.88 17.80
CA GLU A 617 -29.36 -25.02 17.18
C GLU A 617 -28.76 -26.37 17.63
N LEU A 618 -27.43 -26.46 17.72
CA LEU A 618 -26.75 -27.72 18.01
C LEU A 618 -26.64 -28.04 19.50
N THR A 619 -26.54 -27.04 20.38
CA THR A 619 -26.33 -27.26 21.82
C THR A 619 -27.58 -27.05 22.66
N GLY A 620 -28.48 -26.13 22.27
CA GLY A 620 -29.65 -25.73 23.04
C GLY A 620 -29.35 -25.04 24.37
N ASP A 621 -28.09 -24.71 24.67
CA ASP A 621 -27.66 -24.07 25.92
C ASP A 621 -27.51 -22.55 25.72
N GLU A 622 -28.42 -21.78 26.31
CA GLU A 622 -28.42 -20.32 26.22
C GLU A 622 -27.21 -19.67 26.91
N GLU A 623 -26.73 -20.24 28.04
CA GLU A 623 -25.59 -19.67 28.77
C GLU A 623 -24.27 -19.91 27.99
N LEU A 624 -24.14 -21.08 27.37
CA LEU A 624 -23.01 -21.39 26.50
C LEU A 624 -23.04 -20.52 25.23
N THR A 625 -24.20 -20.35 24.63
CA THR A 625 -24.39 -19.51 23.43
C THR A 625 -24.06 -18.04 23.75
N ASP A 626 -24.49 -17.50 24.90
CA ASP A 626 -24.09 -16.16 25.35
C ASP A 626 -22.57 -16.05 25.55
N ALA A 627 -21.94 -17.07 26.13
CA ALA A 627 -20.50 -17.06 26.35
C ALA A 627 -19.70 -17.00 25.04
N PHE A 628 -20.09 -17.80 24.04
CA PHE A 628 -19.49 -17.75 22.70
C PHE A 628 -19.82 -16.43 21.99
N ASN A 629 -21.08 -16.00 21.96
CA ASN A 629 -21.50 -14.77 21.31
C ASN A 629 -20.75 -13.55 21.85
N TRP A 630 -20.58 -13.43 23.17
CA TRP A 630 -19.80 -12.35 23.76
C TRP A 630 -18.33 -12.39 23.34
N SER A 631 -17.71 -13.59 23.32
CA SER A 631 -16.31 -13.74 22.93
C SER A 631 -16.08 -13.42 21.45
N PHE A 632 -16.91 -13.97 20.56
CA PHE A 632 -16.85 -13.70 19.12
C PHE A 632 -17.18 -12.25 18.79
N SER A 633 -18.15 -11.64 19.49
CA SER A 633 -18.43 -10.21 19.38
C SER A 633 -17.23 -9.35 19.76
N LEU A 634 -16.50 -9.71 20.83
CA LEU A 634 -15.28 -8.98 21.23
C LEU A 634 -14.15 -9.18 20.22
N VAL A 635 -13.94 -10.41 19.73
CA VAL A 635 -12.96 -10.73 18.68
C VAL A 635 -13.25 -9.93 17.41
N SER A 636 -14.50 -9.95 16.95
CA SER A 636 -14.99 -9.21 15.79
C SER A 636 -14.71 -7.71 15.93
N LYS A 637 -15.10 -7.10 17.07
CA LYS A 637 -14.85 -5.68 17.32
C LYS A 637 -13.36 -5.32 17.36
N LEU A 638 -12.51 -6.19 17.92
CA LEU A 638 -11.05 -6.00 17.92
C LEU A 638 -10.46 -6.06 16.51
N LEU A 639 -10.90 -7.02 15.69
CA LEU A 639 -10.48 -7.15 14.30
C LEU A 639 -10.96 -5.95 13.47
N VAL A 640 -12.23 -5.57 13.57
CA VAL A 640 -12.80 -4.41 12.86
C VAL A 640 -12.04 -3.13 13.21
N ARG A 641 -11.78 -2.87 14.50
CA ARG A 641 -10.97 -1.71 14.92
C ARG A 641 -9.59 -1.72 14.28
N THR A 642 -8.93 -2.87 14.29
CA THR A 642 -7.59 -3.00 13.71
C THR A 642 -7.63 -2.77 12.19
N ILE A 643 -8.66 -3.28 11.52
CA ILE A 643 -8.85 -3.10 10.08
C ILE A 643 -9.12 -1.63 9.76
N GLU A 644 -10.00 -0.96 10.50
CA GLU A 644 -10.31 0.46 10.30
C GLU A 644 -9.07 1.34 10.52
N GLN A 645 -8.26 1.04 11.54
CA GLN A 645 -7.02 1.75 11.83
C GLN A 645 -5.92 1.45 10.80
N GLY A 646 -5.82 0.21 10.31
CA GLY A 646 -4.81 -0.23 9.36
C GLY A 646 -5.16 0.07 7.90
N ALA A 647 -6.43 0.27 7.55
CA ALA A 647 -6.91 0.57 6.20
C ALA A 647 -6.62 2.02 5.78
N THR A 648 -5.33 2.37 5.76
CA THR A 648 -4.82 3.64 5.26
C THR A 648 -5.20 3.85 3.79
N VAL A 649 -5.12 5.09 3.32
CA VAL A 649 -5.43 5.43 1.91
C VAL A 649 -4.54 4.63 0.95
N VAL A 650 -3.30 4.35 1.34
CA VAL A 650 -2.35 3.52 0.56
C VAL A 650 -2.79 2.07 0.54
N MET A 651 -3.15 1.48 1.69
CA MET A 651 -3.63 0.09 1.75
C MET A 651 -4.91 -0.11 0.94
N LYS A 652 -5.84 0.85 0.98
CA LYS A 652 -7.05 0.81 0.15
C LYS A 652 -6.72 0.86 -1.34
N ALA A 653 -5.74 1.68 -1.74
CA ALA A 653 -5.30 1.74 -3.14
C ALA A 653 -4.63 0.43 -3.60
N ILE A 654 -3.86 -0.23 -2.73
CA ILE A 654 -3.23 -1.53 -3.03
C ILE A 654 -4.27 -2.59 -3.40
N ASN A 655 -5.40 -2.63 -2.67
CA ASN A 655 -6.46 -3.61 -2.92
C ASN A 655 -7.14 -3.45 -4.29
N THR A 656 -6.98 -2.30 -4.95
CA THR A 656 -7.47 -2.08 -6.33
C THR A 656 -6.43 -2.38 -7.40
N ASN A 657 -5.20 -2.71 -7.00
CA ASN A 657 -4.02 -2.89 -7.86
C ASN A 657 -3.88 -1.81 -8.96
N CYS A 658 -4.14 -0.55 -8.62
CA CYS A 658 -4.11 0.55 -9.58
C CYS A 658 -3.04 1.58 -9.23
N ALA A 659 -2.03 1.72 -10.11
CA ALA A 659 -0.94 2.69 -9.94
C ALA A 659 -1.44 4.14 -9.74
N LYS A 660 -2.47 4.55 -10.49
CA LYS A 660 -3.07 5.90 -10.39
C LYS A 660 -3.66 6.16 -9.01
N GLN A 661 -4.33 5.17 -8.41
CA GLN A 661 -4.90 5.30 -7.07
C GLN A 661 -3.81 5.38 -6.00
N VAL A 662 -2.73 4.60 -6.13
CA VAL A 662 -1.57 4.65 -5.23
C VAL A 662 -0.89 6.01 -5.28
N ARG A 663 -0.61 6.54 -6.48
CA ARG A 663 -0.01 7.88 -6.64
C ARG A 663 -0.89 8.97 -6.02
N ARG A 664 -2.21 8.89 -6.22
CA ARG A 664 -3.18 9.81 -5.61
C ARG A 664 -3.21 9.69 -4.08
N ALA A 665 -3.15 8.48 -3.54
CA ALA A 665 -3.07 8.25 -2.09
C ALA A 665 -1.81 8.89 -1.50
N LEU A 666 -0.66 8.69 -2.15
CA LEU A 666 0.63 9.23 -1.70
C LEU A 666 0.70 10.75 -1.87
N ALA A 667 -0.03 11.35 -2.80
CA ALA A 667 -0.10 12.81 -2.96
C ALA A 667 -0.62 13.53 -1.70
N HIS A 668 -1.34 12.85 -0.81
CA HIS A 668 -1.78 13.41 0.46
C HIS A 668 -0.74 13.27 1.58
N ALA A 669 0.31 12.48 1.38
CA ALA A 669 1.33 12.22 2.38
C ALA A 669 2.25 13.46 2.58
N PRO A 670 2.55 13.85 3.83
CA PRO A 670 3.56 14.86 4.11
C PRO A 670 4.94 14.44 3.56
N ARG A 671 5.71 15.36 2.98
CA ARG A 671 7.00 15.06 2.31
C ARG A 671 7.94 14.23 3.19
N ARG A 672 8.11 14.58 4.47
CA ARG A 672 8.99 13.85 5.41
C ARG A 672 8.52 12.42 5.74
N LYS A 673 7.22 12.14 5.63
CA LYS A 673 6.60 10.86 6.03
C LYS A 673 6.15 10.00 4.84
N ARG A 674 6.35 10.48 3.60
CA ARG A 674 5.88 9.80 2.39
C ARG A 674 6.45 8.39 2.23
N ALA A 675 7.76 8.22 2.44
CA ALA A 675 8.38 6.89 2.41
C ALA A 675 7.81 5.96 3.49
N MET A 676 7.58 6.48 4.69
CA MET A 676 6.98 5.72 5.79
C MET A 676 5.57 5.23 5.46
N TRP A 677 4.75 6.01 4.74
CA TRP A 677 3.40 5.56 4.33
C TRP A 677 3.40 4.35 3.40
N VAL A 678 4.51 4.11 2.69
CA VAL A 678 4.70 2.95 1.80
C VAL A 678 5.36 1.78 2.53
N LEU A 679 6.17 2.08 3.55
CA LEU A 679 7.03 1.09 4.20
C LEU A 679 6.48 0.59 5.54
N ASP A 680 5.65 1.37 6.23
CA ASP A 680 5.24 1.08 7.60
C ASP A 680 3.83 1.58 7.91
N VAL A 681 2.96 0.65 8.30
CA VAL A 681 1.65 0.91 8.89
C VAL A 681 1.59 0.21 10.22
N THR A 682 1.56 0.99 11.29
CA THR A 682 1.54 0.52 12.67
C THR A 682 0.14 0.59 13.27
N VAL A 683 -0.32 -0.51 13.87
CA VAL A 683 -1.54 -0.57 14.67
C VAL A 683 -1.21 -1.30 15.98
N GLY A 684 -1.23 -0.56 17.10
CA GLY A 684 -0.81 -1.10 18.39
C GLY A 684 0.68 -1.45 18.42
N SER A 685 1.02 -2.66 18.85
CA SER A 685 2.40 -3.19 18.83
C SER A 685 2.80 -3.79 17.48
N GLN A 686 1.87 -3.91 16.53
CA GLN A 686 2.07 -4.61 15.28
C GLN A 686 2.27 -3.64 14.12
N SER A 687 3.15 -3.99 13.19
CA SER A 687 3.47 -3.18 12.01
C SER A 687 3.49 -4.04 10.76
N ILE A 688 2.92 -3.55 9.67
CA ILE A 688 3.03 -4.18 8.34
C ILE A 688 3.65 -3.22 7.33
N SER A 689 4.24 -3.77 6.27
CA SER A 689 4.77 -2.96 5.18
C SER A 689 3.86 -3.00 3.96
N PRO A 690 3.23 -1.88 3.57
CA PRO A 690 2.38 -1.82 2.39
C PRO A 690 3.07 -2.31 1.11
N LEU A 691 4.34 -1.97 0.90
CA LEU A 691 5.12 -2.45 -0.25
C LEU A 691 5.23 -3.98 -0.29
N LEU A 692 5.65 -4.61 0.81
CA LEU A 692 5.75 -6.08 0.85
C LEU A 692 4.38 -6.73 0.77
N THR A 693 3.36 -6.16 1.42
CA THR A 693 1.99 -6.68 1.30
C THR A 693 1.50 -6.64 -0.15
N ALA A 694 1.81 -5.60 -0.93
CA ALA A 694 1.47 -5.58 -2.35
C ALA A 694 2.22 -6.65 -3.16
N ILE A 695 3.50 -6.88 -2.86
CA ILE A 695 4.31 -7.93 -3.52
C ILE A 695 3.77 -9.32 -3.18
N GLU A 696 3.55 -9.62 -1.90
CA GLU A 696 3.05 -10.92 -1.42
C GLU A 696 1.63 -11.21 -1.89
N SER A 697 0.78 -10.18 -1.98
CA SER A 697 -0.58 -10.29 -2.53
C SER A 697 -0.62 -10.37 -4.06
N GLY A 698 0.50 -10.15 -4.76
CA GLY A 698 0.58 -10.17 -6.22
C GLY A 698 0.06 -8.91 -6.92
N ASN A 699 -0.14 -7.81 -6.19
CA ASN A 699 -0.57 -6.51 -6.71
C ASN A 699 0.62 -5.75 -7.32
N MET A 700 1.14 -6.25 -8.45
CA MET A 700 2.40 -5.80 -9.04
C MET A 700 2.37 -4.34 -9.53
N GLU A 701 1.24 -3.85 -10.05
CA GLU A 701 1.15 -2.45 -10.52
C GLU A 701 1.23 -1.47 -9.35
N ALA A 702 0.54 -1.79 -8.25
CA ALA A 702 0.62 -1.02 -7.02
C ALA A 702 2.03 -1.07 -6.42
N ALA A 703 2.64 -2.27 -6.37
CA ALA A 703 4.00 -2.46 -5.87
C ALA A 703 5.03 -1.69 -6.71
N GLN A 704 4.91 -1.71 -8.04
CA GLN A 704 5.76 -0.94 -8.95
C GLN A 704 5.63 0.56 -8.68
N ALA A 705 4.41 1.09 -8.62
CA ALA A 705 4.18 2.52 -8.36
C ALA A 705 4.73 2.97 -7.00
N MET A 706 4.62 2.13 -5.97
CA MET A 706 5.20 2.39 -4.65
C MET A 706 6.73 2.36 -4.68
N LEU A 707 7.33 1.39 -5.36
CA LEU A 707 8.77 1.26 -5.49
C LEU A 707 9.36 2.43 -6.28
N GLU A 708 8.75 2.79 -7.42
CA GLU A 708 9.09 3.99 -8.21
C GLU A 708 9.03 5.25 -7.35
N ASP A 709 8.01 5.38 -6.50
CA ASP A 709 7.87 6.55 -5.62
C ASP A 709 9.00 6.66 -4.60
N LEU A 710 9.43 5.54 -4.01
CA LEU A 710 10.53 5.47 -3.05
C LEU A 710 11.88 5.82 -3.68
N VAL A 711 12.12 5.33 -4.90
CA VAL A 711 13.40 5.53 -5.61
C VAL A 711 13.44 6.81 -6.45
N THR A 712 12.36 7.61 -6.47
CA THR A 712 12.34 8.91 -7.14
C THR A 712 12.97 9.97 -6.25
N ILE A 713 14.01 10.64 -6.75
CA ILE A 713 14.67 11.75 -6.05
C ILE A 713 13.82 13.02 -6.20
N ARG A 714 13.32 13.53 -5.08
CA ARG A 714 12.59 14.79 -5.01
C ARG A 714 13.36 15.80 -4.18
N ALA A 715 13.22 17.08 -4.49
CA ALA A 715 13.92 18.14 -3.76
C ALA A 715 12.98 19.29 -3.45
N ASP A 716 13.18 19.90 -2.27
CA ASP A 716 12.66 21.22 -1.95
C ASP A 716 13.79 22.21 -1.66
N ARG A 717 13.47 23.42 -1.21
CA ARG A 717 14.50 24.44 -0.88
C ARG A 717 15.41 24.05 0.28
N SER A 718 15.01 23.07 1.09
CA SER A 718 15.68 22.69 2.33
C SER A 718 16.47 21.38 2.21
N ARG A 719 15.97 20.39 1.45
CA ARG A 719 16.58 19.05 1.38
C ARG A 719 16.12 18.20 0.19
N TYR A 720 16.85 17.12 -0.04
CA TYR A 720 16.48 16.01 -0.91
C TYR A 720 15.67 14.95 -0.15
N TYR A 721 14.77 14.28 -0.86
CA TYR A 721 13.96 13.16 -0.40
C TYR A 721 14.22 11.99 -1.35
N TYR A 722 14.75 10.91 -0.79
CA TYR A 722 15.06 9.68 -1.49
C TYR A 722 14.87 8.52 -0.52
N GLY A 723 13.82 7.71 -0.73
CA GLY A 723 13.36 6.71 0.24
C GLY A 723 14.19 5.42 0.26
N LEU A 724 15.37 5.41 -0.36
CA LEU A 724 16.21 4.22 -0.49
C LEU A 724 16.76 3.77 0.87
N ASP A 725 17.22 4.71 1.70
CA ASP A 725 17.74 4.40 3.03
C ASP A 725 16.65 3.82 3.93
N GLU A 726 15.45 4.40 3.92
CA GLU A 726 14.30 3.89 4.66
C GLU A 726 13.87 2.50 4.16
N LEU A 727 13.91 2.26 2.84
CA LEU A 727 13.58 0.98 2.24
C LEU A 727 14.51 -0.13 2.76
N PHE A 728 15.83 0.05 2.66
CA PHE A 728 16.80 -0.96 3.09
C PHE A 728 16.89 -1.08 4.61
N LYS A 729 16.66 0.00 5.37
CA LYS A 729 16.56 -0.07 6.83
C LYS A 729 15.36 -0.90 7.29
N ARG A 730 14.22 -0.80 6.59
CA ARG A 730 13.03 -1.61 6.92
C ARG A 730 13.15 -3.05 6.41
N HIS A 731 13.73 -3.22 5.23
CA HIS A 731 13.83 -4.47 4.48
C HIS A 731 15.25 -4.66 3.89
N PRO A 732 16.23 -5.08 4.70
CA PRO A 732 17.61 -5.28 4.23
C PRO A 732 17.72 -6.43 3.22
N ASP A 733 16.74 -7.32 3.21
CA ASP A 733 16.60 -8.47 2.31
C ASP A 733 15.71 -8.18 1.09
N ILE A 734 15.33 -6.92 0.83
CA ILE A 734 14.42 -6.56 -0.28
C ILE A 734 14.89 -7.13 -1.62
N VAL A 735 16.20 -7.14 -1.89
CA VAL A 735 16.75 -7.71 -3.14
C VAL A 735 16.49 -9.21 -3.23
N GLU A 736 16.65 -9.95 -2.13
CA GLU A 736 16.34 -11.39 -2.08
C GLU A 736 14.83 -11.62 -2.26
N HIS A 737 14.01 -10.81 -1.61
CA HIS A 737 12.56 -10.88 -1.73
C HIS A 737 12.09 -10.60 -3.17
N LEU A 738 12.61 -9.56 -3.82
CA LEU A 738 12.31 -9.24 -5.23
C LEU A 738 12.79 -10.35 -6.18
N THR A 739 13.97 -10.94 -5.96
CA THR A 739 14.45 -12.05 -6.80
C THR A 739 13.59 -13.32 -6.69
N THR A 740 12.86 -13.49 -5.59
CA THR A 740 12.03 -14.67 -5.32
C THR A 740 10.56 -14.47 -5.70
N HIS A 741 10.00 -13.30 -5.38
CA HIS A 741 8.56 -13.04 -5.46
C HIS A 741 8.16 -12.07 -6.58
N ALA A 742 9.04 -11.14 -7.00
CA ALA A 742 8.71 -10.09 -7.96
C ALA A 742 9.93 -9.66 -8.81
N ARG A 743 10.37 -10.56 -9.71
CA ARG A 743 11.58 -10.35 -10.55
C ARG A 743 11.50 -9.08 -11.41
N GLU A 744 10.31 -8.75 -11.90
CA GLU A 744 10.10 -7.60 -12.81
C GLU A 744 10.42 -6.26 -12.13
N LEU A 745 10.15 -6.15 -10.83
CA LEU A 745 10.41 -4.95 -10.03
C LEU A 745 11.89 -4.75 -9.70
N LEU A 746 12.74 -5.77 -9.91
CA LEU A 746 14.18 -5.66 -9.67
C LEU A 746 14.81 -4.61 -10.59
N ILE A 747 14.38 -4.54 -11.85
CA ILE A 747 14.88 -3.54 -12.80
C ILE A 747 14.46 -2.14 -12.34
N THR A 748 13.20 -1.97 -11.92
CA THR A 748 12.69 -0.71 -11.37
C THR A 748 13.52 -0.21 -10.17
N LEU A 749 13.87 -1.09 -9.24
CA LEU A 749 14.76 -0.77 -8.12
C LEU A 749 16.14 -0.31 -8.63
N LEU A 750 16.78 -1.12 -9.49
CA LEU A 750 18.15 -0.85 -9.97
C LEU A 750 18.24 0.44 -10.82
N ASP A 751 17.21 0.74 -11.60
CA ASP A 751 17.11 1.98 -12.37
C ASP A 751 16.95 3.22 -11.48
N GLY A 752 16.21 3.06 -10.37
CA GLY A 752 16.03 4.09 -9.34
C GLY A 752 17.26 4.32 -8.46
N MET A 753 18.18 3.37 -8.42
CA MET A 753 19.49 3.50 -7.77
C MET A 753 20.54 4.19 -8.66
N THR A 754 20.15 4.61 -9.87
CA THR A 754 21.03 5.31 -10.83
C THR A 754 20.48 6.69 -11.16
N TRP A 755 21.31 7.72 -11.03
CA TRP A 755 21.02 9.08 -11.50
C TRP A 755 21.99 9.49 -12.61
N ARG A 756 21.49 10.11 -13.69
CA ARG A 756 22.30 10.56 -14.83
C ARG A 756 22.10 12.05 -15.07
N SER A 757 23.19 12.81 -15.14
CA SER A 757 23.17 14.25 -15.40
C SER A 757 22.77 14.54 -16.84
N ARG A 758 21.87 15.50 -17.06
CA ARG A 758 21.53 16.02 -18.40
C ARG A 758 22.71 16.72 -19.08
N ALA A 759 23.61 17.33 -18.30
CA ALA A 759 24.77 18.03 -18.84
C ALA A 759 25.76 17.03 -19.44
N VAL A 760 26.25 17.36 -20.63
CA VAL A 760 27.31 16.62 -21.33
C VAL A 760 28.50 17.55 -21.49
N GLU A 761 29.62 17.17 -20.90
CA GLU A 761 30.88 17.91 -20.93
C GLU A 761 31.89 17.04 -21.67
N GLY A 762 32.44 17.53 -22.79
CA GLY A 762 33.44 16.77 -23.56
C GLY A 762 32.95 15.44 -24.16
N GLY A 763 31.63 15.26 -24.35
CA GLY A 763 31.03 14.01 -24.84
C GLY A 763 30.76 12.97 -23.74
N GLU A 764 31.08 13.28 -22.49
CA GLU A 764 30.82 12.47 -21.31
C GLU A 764 29.77 13.14 -20.41
N ARG A 765 29.14 12.35 -19.55
CA ARG A 765 28.13 12.81 -18.60
C ARG A 765 28.40 12.24 -17.22
N ARG A 766 28.05 13.01 -16.19
CA ARG A 766 28.15 12.56 -14.80
C ARG A 766 27.00 11.60 -14.46
N VAL A 767 27.33 10.50 -13.81
CA VAL A 767 26.38 9.47 -13.36
C VAL A 767 26.66 9.11 -11.91
N ASN A 768 25.62 9.15 -11.08
CA ASN A 768 25.70 8.78 -9.67
C ASN A 768 25.05 7.40 -9.49
N TYR A 769 25.81 6.48 -8.90
CA TYR A 769 25.41 5.10 -8.63
C TYR A 769 25.29 4.87 -7.13
N TYR A 770 24.06 4.78 -6.60
CA TYR A 770 23.78 4.60 -5.17
C TYR A 770 23.91 3.13 -4.74
N LEU A 771 25.14 2.67 -4.53
CA LEU A 771 25.45 1.26 -4.31
C LEU A 771 25.64 0.84 -2.84
N LYS A 772 25.58 1.77 -1.88
CA LYS A 772 25.84 1.51 -0.45
C LYS A 772 25.15 0.25 0.07
N HIS A 773 23.84 0.16 -0.12
CA HIS A 773 23.02 -0.97 0.35
C HIS A 773 23.17 -2.26 -0.46
N LEU A 774 23.71 -2.20 -1.68
CA LEU A 774 24.06 -3.40 -2.46
C LEU A 774 25.45 -3.95 -2.10
N LEU A 775 26.31 -3.11 -1.50
CA LEU A 775 27.68 -3.44 -1.16
C LEU A 775 27.83 -3.84 0.31
N VAL A 776 27.17 -3.10 1.23
CA VAL A 776 27.36 -3.19 2.67
C VAL A 776 26.04 -3.50 3.36
N ASP A 777 26.03 -4.47 4.28
CA ASP A 777 24.89 -4.76 5.15
C ASP A 777 24.84 -3.83 6.38
N ASP A 778 23.77 -3.89 7.17
CA ASP A 778 23.63 -3.08 8.40
C ASP A 778 24.77 -3.31 9.43
N ASN A 779 25.49 -4.43 9.32
CA ASN A 779 26.60 -4.81 10.20
C ASN A 779 27.98 -4.39 9.66
N GLY A 780 28.04 -3.72 8.50
CA GLY A 780 29.30 -3.32 7.86
C GLY A 780 30.04 -4.45 7.12
N ASN A 781 29.39 -5.59 6.88
CA ASN A 781 29.92 -6.71 6.09
C ASN A 781 29.42 -6.64 4.64
N PHE A 782 29.96 -7.52 3.79
CA PHE A 782 29.54 -7.60 2.38
C PHE A 782 28.09 -8.05 2.27
N ALA A 783 27.25 -7.25 1.62
CA ALA A 783 25.82 -7.50 1.48
C ALA A 783 25.51 -8.78 0.69
N GLY A 784 24.44 -9.48 1.09
CA GLY A 784 23.95 -10.68 0.42
C GLY A 784 23.32 -10.44 -0.96
N ALA A 785 23.04 -9.18 -1.32
CA ALA A 785 22.32 -8.78 -2.53
C ALA A 785 22.91 -9.37 -3.82
N LEU A 786 24.23 -9.28 -3.99
CA LEU A 786 24.89 -9.83 -5.18
C LEU A 786 24.76 -11.36 -5.26
N GLY A 787 24.77 -12.04 -4.11
CA GLY A 787 24.54 -13.48 -4.02
C GLY A 787 23.12 -13.86 -4.46
N SER A 788 22.12 -13.10 -4.05
CA SER A 788 20.71 -13.31 -4.46
C SER A 788 20.53 -13.09 -5.96
N ILE A 789 21.15 -12.08 -6.55
CA ILE A 789 21.14 -11.86 -8.01
C ILE A 789 21.83 -13.01 -8.76
N VAL A 790 22.94 -13.55 -8.24
CA VAL A 790 23.60 -14.71 -8.86
C VAL A 790 22.71 -15.95 -8.82
N LYS A 791 21.92 -16.16 -7.77
CA LYS A 791 20.96 -17.28 -7.68
C LYS A 791 19.81 -17.17 -8.70
N LEU A 792 19.47 -15.95 -9.13
CA LEU A 792 18.44 -15.71 -10.16
C LEU A 792 18.85 -16.26 -11.54
N GLU A 793 20.16 -16.35 -11.81
CA GLU A 793 20.75 -16.78 -13.09
C GLU A 793 20.23 -16.03 -14.33
N ASP A 794 19.80 -14.78 -14.15
CA ASP A 794 19.27 -13.92 -15.21
C ASP A 794 20.39 -13.12 -15.91
N PRO A 795 20.66 -13.38 -17.21
CA PRO A 795 21.67 -12.65 -17.95
C PRO A 795 21.33 -11.18 -18.17
N GLU A 796 20.04 -10.79 -18.23
CA GLU A 796 19.64 -9.40 -18.51
C GLU A 796 19.95 -8.48 -17.32
N VAL A 797 19.55 -8.89 -16.12
CA VAL A 797 19.87 -8.19 -14.86
C VAL A 797 21.37 -8.08 -14.65
N ALA A 798 22.15 -9.10 -15.05
CA ALA A 798 23.60 -9.08 -14.90
C ALA A 798 24.32 -8.04 -15.77
N VAL A 799 23.70 -7.58 -16.88
CA VAL A 799 24.26 -6.50 -17.72
C VAL A 799 23.79 -5.12 -17.26
N HIS A 800 22.83 -5.04 -16.33
CA HIS A 800 22.31 -3.77 -15.85
C HIS A 800 23.45 -2.86 -15.36
N PRO A 801 23.52 -1.57 -15.76
CA PRO A 801 24.66 -0.69 -15.47
C PRO A 801 25.03 -0.59 -13.99
N MET A 802 24.02 -0.57 -13.10
CA MET A 802 24.20 -0.62 -11.63
C MET A 802 25.03 -1.84 -11.18
N ILE A 803 24.61 -3.03 -11.63
CA ILE A 803 25.24 -4.30 -11.26
C ILE A 803 26.59 -4.43 -11.95
N ALA A 804 26.68 -4.04 -13.22
CA ALA A 804 27.92 -4.03 -13.97
C ALA A 804 29.00 -3.18 -13.28
N THR A 805 28.66 -1.95 -12.87
CA THR A 805 29.58 -1.03 -12.19
C THR A 805 30.02 -1.57 -10.83
N LEU A 806 29.06 -2.07 -10.02
CA LEU A 806 29.38 -2.71 -8.74
C LEU A 806 30.34 -3.90 -8.91
N CYS A 807 30.07 -4.77 -9.89
CA CYS A 807 30.89 -5.95 -10.13
C CYS A 807 32.27 -5.60 -10.67
N ASP A 808 32.36 -4.62 -11.58
CA ASP A 808 33.62 -4.21 -12.18
C ASP A 808 34.52 -3.51 -11.13
N MET A 809 33.94 -2.71 -10.22
CA MET A 809 34.65 -2.14 -9.06
C MET A 809 35.18 -3.23 -8.13
N LEU A 810 34.31 -4.13 -7.64
CA LEU A 810 34.72 -5.24 -6.77
C LEU A 810 35.79 -6.13 -7.43
N TRP A 811 35.65 -6.34 -8.75
CA TRP A 811 36.62 -7.09 -9.51
C TRP A 811 37.98 -6.38 -9.52
N GLN A 812 38.04 -5.12 -9.92
CA GLN A 812 39.31 -4.38 -10.07
C GLN A 812 40.04 -4.19 -8.73
N ASP A 813 39.32 -3.79 -7.69
CA ASP A 813 39.95 -3.33 -6.45
C ASP A 813 40.24 -4.46 -5.45
N LEU A 814 39.41 -5.51 -5.43
CA LEU A 814 39.51 -6.57 -4.42
C LEU A 814 39.88 -7.94 -4.98
N VAL A 815 39.34 -8.32 -6.13
CA VAL A 815 39.36 -9.73 -6.60
C VAL A 815 40.43 -9.98 -7.66
N TYR A 816 40.70 -9.03 -8.55
CA TYR A 816 41.49 -9.19 -9.77
C TYR A 816 42.88 -9.76 -9.49
N TRP A 817 43.65 -9.11 -8.61
CA TRP A 817 45.02 -9.52 -8.33
C TRP A 817 45.09 -10.89 -7.65
N ARG A 818 44.17 -11.19 -6.74
CA ARG A 818 44.10 -12.51 -6.09
C ARG A 818 43.76 -13.61 -7.11
N PHE A 819 42.80 -13.33 -7.98
CA PHE A 819 42.46 -14.24 -9.07
C PHE A 819 43.66 -14.44 -10.01
N LEU A 820 44.29 -13.36 -10.45
CA LEU A 820 45.43 -13.39 -11.35
C LEU A 820 46.63 -14.14 -10.75
N GLN A 821 46.95 -13.91 -9.47
CA GLN A 821 48.00 -14.67 -8.77
C GLN A 821 47.72 -16.17 -8.76
N SER A 822 46.48 -16.57 -8.47
CA SER A 822 46.07 -17.98 -8.52
C SER A 822 46.27 -18.58 -9.91
N LYS A 823 45.91 -17.82 -10.96
CA LYS A 823 46.06 -18.26 -12.35
C LYS A 823 47.51 -18.28 -12.84
N ILE A 824 48.32 -17.27 -12.51
CA ILE A 824 49.76 -17.24 -12.84
C ILE A 824 50.47 -18.42 -12.20
N ARG A 825 50.15 -18.74 -10.94
CA ARG A 825 50.70 -19.92 -10.27
C ARG A 825 50.33 -21.22 -10.97
N LEU A 826 49.07 -21.36 -11.42
CA LEU A 826 48.64 -22.52 -12.22
C LEU A 826 49.42 -22.59 -13.53
N LEU A 827 49.57 -21.47 -14.26
CA LEU A 827 50.34 -21.40 -15.50
C LEU A 827 51.81 -21.78 -15.28
N PHE A 828 52.43 -21.29 -14.22
CA PHE A 828 53.80 -21.63 -13.85
C PHE A 828 53.95 -23.14 -13.59
N LEU A 829 53.03 -23.74 -12.82
CA LEU A 829 53.05 -25.18 -12.56
C LEU A 829 52.82 -25.99 -13.84
N THR A 830 51.97 -25.54 -14.77
CA THR A 830 51.77 -26.18 -16.07
C THR A 830 53.04 -26.09 -16.93
N LEU A 831 53.71 -24.92 -16.98
CA LEU A 831 54.97 -24.77 -17.71
C LEU A 831 56.08 -25.67 -17.12
N LEU A 832 56.15 -25.75 -15.80
CA LEU A 832 57.07 -26.66 -15.11
C LEU A 832 56.76 -28.13 -15.46
N PHE A 833 55.49 -28.48 -15.59
CA PHE A 833 55.05 -29.81 -16.04
C PHE A 833 55.48 -30.12 -17.47
N VAL A 834 55.31 -29.17 -18.40
CA VAL A 834 55.80 -29.31 -19.79
C VAL A 834 57.32 -29.48 -19.82
N ILE A 835 58.06 -28.67 -19.07
CA ILE A 835 59.53 -28.77 -19.00
C ILE A 835 59.94 -30.15 -18.47
N SER A 836 59.27 -30.61 -17.41
CA SER A 836 59.56 -31.88 -16.75
C SER A 836 59.23 -33.12 -17.58
N GLN A 837 58.17 -33.08 -18.38
CA GLN A 837 57.66 -34.26 -19.09
C GLN A 837 58.07 -34.30 -20.56
N SER A 838 58.29 -33.14 -21.20
CA SER A 838 58.51 -33.05 -22.65
C SER A 838 59.86 -32.47 -23.06
N VAL A 839 60.50 -31.64 -22.21
CA VAL A 839 61.77 -30.99 -22.57
C VAL A 839 62.95 -31.74 -21.98
N LEU A 840 63.02 -31.88 -20.66
CA LEU A 840 64.17 -32.46 -19.96
C LEU A 840 64.47 -33.93 -20.33
N PRO A 841 63.48 -34.83 -20.48
CA PRO A 841 63.74 -36.21 -20.87
C PRO A 841 64.26 -36.37 -22.32
N ASN A 842 64.02 -35.38 -23.18
CA ASN A 842 64.47 -35.38 -24.56
C ASN A 842 65.85 -34.70 -24.75
N LEU A 843 66.37 -34.06 -23.70
CA LEU A 843 67.73 -33.52 -23.67
C LEU A 843 68.69 -34.59 -23.16
N ASP A 844 69.89 -34.65 -23.75
CA ASP A 844 70.93 -35.69 -23.56
C ASP A 844 70.78 -36.51 -22.25
N ASP A 845 70.19 -37.71 -22.38
CA ASP A 845 69.63 -38.55 -21.31
C ASP A 845 70.70 -39.15 -20.35
N ARG A 846 71.98 -38.91 -20.70
CA ARG A 846 73.17 -39.35 -19.97
C ARG A 846 73.72 -38.31 -18.99
N SER A 847 73.20 -37.09 -19.00
CA SER A 847 73.64 -36.03 -18.08
C SER A 847 72.93 -36.13 -16.72
N ASP A 848 73.69 -36.35 -15.65
CA ASP A 848 73.18 -36.36 -14.27
C ASP A 848 72.42 -35.06 -13.93
N ALA A 849 72.81 -33.93 -14.53
CA ALA A 849 72.13 -32.65 -14.33
C ALA A 849 70.68 -32.65 -14.85
N ASN A 850 70.42 -33.30 -15.99
CA ASN A 850 69.07 -33.37 -16.58
C ASN A 850 68.16 -34.30 -15.74
N ARG A 851 68.72 -35.38 -15.18
CA ARG A 851 68.01 -36.32 -14.31
C ARG A 851 67.64 -35.68 -12.98
N ILE A 852 68.59 -34.97 -12.36
CA ILE A 852 68.33 -34.17 -11.15
C ILE A 852 67.28 -33.09 -11.45
N GLY A 853 67.39 -32.39 -12.59
CA GLY A 853 66.40 -31.40 -13.02
C GLY A 853 64.99 -31.98 -13.17
N THR A 854 64.87 -33.15 -13.78
CA THR A 854 63.58 -33.86 -13.96
C THR A 854 62.99 -34.24 -12.61
N PHE A 855 63.78 -34.85 -11.72
CA PHE A 855 63.33 -35.21 -10.37
C PHE A 855 62.87 -34.00 -9.56
N VAL A 856 63.63 -32.89 -9.59
CA VAL A 856 63.27 -31.66 -8.88
C VAL A 856 61.95 -31.08 -9.41
N CYS A 857 61.80 -30.97 -10.73
CA CYS A 857 60.56 -30.46 -11.32
C CYS A 857 59.36 -31.34 -10.94
N ARG A 858 59.43 -32.67 -11.14
CA ARG A 858 58.35 -33.61 -10.77
C ARG A 858 58.02 -33.54 -9.29
N SER A 859 59.03 -33.46 -8.42
CA SER A 859 58.85 -33.30 -6.98
C SER A 859 58.08 -32.02 -6.64
N VAL A 860 58.40 -30.89 -7.28
CA VAL A 860 57.64 -29.62 -7.12
C VAL A 860 56.19 -29.79 -7.57
N ILE A 861 55.94 -30.48 -8.68
CA ILE A 861 54.56 -30.72 -9.17
C ILE A 861 53.76 -31.55 -8.17
N TYR A 862 54.28 -32.67 -7.68
CA TYR A 862 53.56 -33.50 -6.71
C TYR A 862 53.40 -32.78 -5.36
N THR A 863 54.42 -32.07 -4.88
CA THR A 863 54.33 -31.40 -3.58
C THR A 863 53.44 -30.16 -3.60
N PHE A 864 53.50 -29.33 -4.64
CA PHE A 864 52.72 -28.09 -4.69
C PHE A 864 51.39 -28.27 -5.41
N SER A 865 51.37 -28.87 -6.61
CA SER A 865 50.13 -29.01 -7.39
C SER A 865 49.19 -30.08 -6.82
N MET A 866 49.69 -31.29 -6.58
CA MET A 866 48.82 -32.38 -6.10
C MET A 866 48.31 -32.13 -4.68
N VAL A 867 49.17 -31.67 -3.75
CA VAL A 867 48.75 -31.38 -2.37
C VAL A 867 47.76 -30.22 -2.30
N GLU A 868 47.95 -29.14 -3.06
CA GLU A 868 47.00 -28.03 -3.10
C GLU A 868 45.62 -28.47 -3.62
N LEU A 869 45.61 -29.27 -4.68
CA LEU A 869 44.38 -29.83 -5.23
C LEU A 869 43.69 -30.74 -4.21
N LEU A 870 44.42 -31.68 -3.60
CA LEU A 870 43.91 -32.55 -2.54
C LEU A 870 43.28 -31.74 -1.39
N TYR A 871 44.02 -30.76 -0.85
CA TYR A 871 43.52 -29.91 0.23
C TYR A 871 42.22 -29.20 -0.14
N THR A 872 42.17 -28.62 -1.35
CA THR A 872 41.00 -27.89 -1.83
C THR A 872 39.79 -28.82 -2.00
N ARG A 873 39.97 -30.02 -2.56
CA ARG A 873 38.87 -30.98 -2.76
C ARG A 873 38.38 -31.55 -1.42
N THR A 874 39.27 -31.89 -0.50
CA THR A 874 38.90 -32.32 0.86
C THR A 874 38.11 -31.23 1.58
N LYS A 875 38.49 -29.96 1.43
CA LYS A 875 37.76 -28.83 2.02
C LYS A 875 36.35 -28.66 1.44
N ILE A 876 36.16 -28.87 0.13
CA ILE A 876 34.83 -28.81 -0.51
C ILE A 876 33.95 -29.96 -0.03
N VAL A 877 34.49 -31.18 0.02
CA VAL A 877 33.76 -32.34 0.55
C VAL A 877 33.34 -32.10 2.00
N TYR A 878 34.24 -31.60 2.84
CA TYR A 878 33.95 -31.26 4.23
C TYR A 878 32.82 -30.22 4.35
N LYS A 879 32.88 -29.15 3.55
CA LYS A 879 31.81 -28.12 3.53
C LYS A 879 30.48 -28.69 3.04
N ALA A 880 30.48 -29.55 2.02
CA ALA A 880 29.26 -30.16 1.48
C ALA A 880 28.61 -31.12 2.49
N ILE A 881 29.41 -31.89 3.24
CA ILE A 881 28.92 -32.76 4.32
C ILE A 881 28.31 -31.90 5.43
N LYS A 882 29.00 -30.83 5.85
CA LYS A 882 28.48 -29.93 6.90
C LYS A 882 27.20 -29.20 6.49
N GLY A 883 27.08 -28.83 5.21
CA GLY A 883 25.91 -28.11 4.67
C GLY A 883 24.76 -29.00 4.20
N GLY A 884 24.90 -30.33 4.23
CA GLY A 884 23.87 -31.25 3.74
C GLY A 884 23.66 -31.24 2.22
N HIS A 885 24.55 -30.60 1.44
CA HIS A 885 24.43 -30.48 -0.01
C HIS A 885 25.09 -31.66 -0.76
N LEU A 886 24.61 -32.87 -0.48
CA LEU A 886 25.08 -34.12 -1.11
C LEU A 886 24.02 -34.65 -2.07
N THR A 887 24.44 -35.02 -3.28
CA THR A 887 23.62 -35.68 -4.30
C THR A 887 23.97 -37.17 -4.37
N ASN A 888 22.96 -38.02 -4.49
CA ASN A 888 23.16 -39.48 -4.64
C ASN A 888 23.42 -39.82 -6.12
N LEU A 889 24.57 -40.39 -6.42
CA LEU A 889 24.87 -41.00 -7.72
C LEU A 889 25.22 -42.47 -7.50
N GLY A 890 24.38 -43.40 -7.97
CA GLY A 890 24.66 -44.84 -7.89
C GLY A 890 24.91 -45.38 -6.47
N GLY A 891 24.26 -44.81 -5.44
CA GLY A 891 24.45 -45.21 -4.03
C GLY A 891 25.58 -44.48 -3.28
N VAL A 892 26.41 -43.70 -3.98
CA VAL A 892 27.46 -42.87 -3.37
C VAL A 892 26.98 -41.43 -3.22
N LYS A 893 27.13 -40.87 -2.02
CA LYS A 893 26.82 -39.46 -1.72
C LYS A 893 28.00 -38.58 -2.13
N LEU A 894 27.83 -37.79 -3.19
CA LEU A 894 28.86 -36.90 -3.72
C LEU A 894 28.46 -35.42 -3.54
N PRO A 895 29.43 -34.50 -3.37
CA PRO A 895 29.15 -33.06 -3.34
C PRO A 895 28.44 -32.58 -4.62
N ARG A 896 27.32 -31.88 -4.46
CA ARG A 896 26.54 -31.34 -5.60
C ARG A 896 27.36 -30.45 -6.55
N ARG A 897 28.30 -29.69 -5.98
CA ARG A 897 29.14 -28.73 -6.71
C ARG A 897 30.00 -29.35 -7.82
N TRP A 898 30.32 -30.64 -7.74
CA TRP A 898 31.08 -31.34 -8.78
C TRP A 898 30.29 -31.54 -10.09
N PHE A 899 28.97 -31.50 -10.02
CA PHE A 899 28.10 -31.62 -11.20
C PHE A 899 27.73 -30.25 -11.78
N GLU A 900 27.69 -29.21 -10.95
CA GLU A 900 27.32 -27.85 -11.37
C GLU A 900 28.48 -27.09 -12.05
N SER A 901 29.74 -27.40 -11.68
CA SER A 901 30.91 -26.76 -12.24
C SER A 901 31.81 -27.78 -12.95
N TRP A 902 31.92 -27.65 -14.28
CA TRP A 902 32.82 -28.49 -15.07
C TRP A 902 34.29 -28.37 -14.62
N GLN A 903 34.69 -27.21 -14.09
CA GLN A 903 36.06 -26.97 -13.62
C GLN A 903 36.39 -27.80 -12.38
N GLU A 904 35.40 -27.93 -11.49
CA GLU A 904 35.51 -28.76 -10.30
C GLU A 904 35.63 -30.24 -10.67
N ALA A 905 34.85 -30.70 -11.66
CA ALA A 905 34.95 -32.04 -12.22
C ALA A 905 36.32 -32.32 -12.88
N VAL A 906 36.77 -31.44 -13.78
CA VAL A 906 38.08 -31.55 -14.45
C VAL A 906 39.22 -31.52 -13.42
N SER A 907 39.12 -30.66 -12.41
CA SER A 907 40.14 -30.58 -11.37
C SER A 907 40.16 -31.81 -10.46
N LEU A 908 39.01 -32.41 -10.16
CA LEU A 908 38.93 -33.68 -9.44
C LEU A 908 39.57 -34.81 -10.27
N LEU A 909 39.25 -34.88 -11.56
CA LEU A 909 39.87 -35.84 -12.47
C LEU A 909 41.39 -35.66 -12.52
N LEU A 910 41.89 -34.43 -12.68
CA LEU A 910 43.32 -34.12 -12.62
C LEU A 910 43.95 -34.58 -11.30
N THR A 911 43.26 -34.39 -10.18
CA THR A 911 43.74 -34.84 -8.86
C THR A 911 43.91 -36.35 -8.83
N ALA A 912 42.93 -37.10 -9.34
CA ALA A 912 43.00 -38.56 -9.42
C ALA A 912 44.13 -39.03 -10.35
N VAL A 913 44.32 -38.37 -11.49
CA VAL A 913 45.39 -38.67 -12.43
C VAL A 913 46.76 -38.40 -11.82
N LEU A 914 46.97 -37.28 -11.13
CA LEU A 914 48.23 -36.97 -10.47
C LEU A 914 48.57 -37.96 -9.34
N ILE A 915 47.57 -38.43 -8.60
CA ILE A 915 47.75 -39.49 -7.59
C ILE A 915 48.18 -40.79 -8.27
N ALA A 916 47.51 -41.21 -9.35
CA ALA A 916 47.89 -42.39 -10.10
C ALA A 916 49.31 -42.27 -10.68
N MET A 917 49.67 -41.10 -11.23
CA MET A 917 51.02 -40.82 -11.70
C MET A 917 52.07 -40.90 -10.59
N PHE A 918 51.77 -40.39 -9.39
CA PHE A 918 52.69 -40.44 -8.26
C PHE A 918 53.01 -41.89 -7.85
N PHE A 919 52.01 -42.78 -7.82
CA PHE A 919 52.22 -44.20 -7.52
C PHE A 919 52.92 -44.97 -8.64
N LEU A 920 52.83 -44.49 -9.88
CA LEU A 920 53.48 -45.07 -11.05
C LEU A 920 54.79 -44.36 -11.44
N GLU A 921 55.34 -43.53 -10.55
CA GLU A 921 56.51 -42.70 -10.87
C GLU A 921 57.76 -43.56 -11.15
N PRO A 922 58.32 -43.53 -12.37
CA PRO A 922 59.47 -44.36 -12.74
C PRO A 922 60.70 -44.14 -11.87
N ILE A 923 60.97 -42.89 -11.46
CA ILE A 923 62.15 -42.54 -10.64
C ILE A 923 62.05 -43.16 -9.23
N ILE A 924 60.84 -43.26 -8.66
CA ILE A 924 60.64 -43.88 -7.34
C ILE A 924 60.82 -45.40 -7.43
N MET A 925 60.36 -46.00 -8.51
CA MET A 925 60.47 -47.45 -8.72
C MET A 925 61.92 -47.89 -9.01
N CYS A 926 62.68 -47.09 -9.77
CA CYS A 926 64.08 -47.36 -10.06
C CYS A 926 65.05 -46.97 -8.92
N LEU A 927 64.55 -46.45 -7.78
CA LEU A 927 65.40 -46.00 -6.67
C LEU A 927 66.21 -47.13 -6.02
N GLN A 928 65.79 -48.39 -6.21
CA GLN A 928 66.46 -49.59 -5.69
C GLN A 928 67.44 -50.24 -6.69
N SER A 929 67.42 -49.86 -7.98
CA SER A 929 68.33 -50.42 -9.00
C SER A 929 69.63 -49.62 -9.07
N SER A 930 70.77 -50.28 -8.84
CA SER A 930 72.11 -49.66 -8.78
C SER A 930 72.77 -49.38 -10.13
N ASP A 931 72.21 -49.89 -11.23
CA ASP A 931 73.00 -50.14 -12.45
C ASP A 931 72.99 -48.99 -13.49
N ASP A 932 72.06 -48.03 -13.40
CA ASP A 932 71.83 -47.02 -14.46
C ASP A 932 72.07 -45.55 -14.05
N GLY A 933 72.79 -45.30 -12.95
CA GLY A 933 73.14 -43.95 -12.48
C GLY A 933 72.11 -43.32 -11.53
N LEU A 934 72.45 -42.18 -10.90
CA LEU A 934 71.63 -41.56 -9.86
C LEU A 934 70.31 -41.00 -10.44
N LEU A 935 69.17 -41.37 -9.84
CA LEU A 935 67.82 -40.94 -10.25
C LEU A 935 67.46 -41.31 -11.71
N SER A 936 67.86 -42.49 -12.18
CA SER A 936 67.46 -43.00 -13.50
C SER A 936 65.95 -43.24 -13.58
N SER A 937 65.35 -42.91 -14.73
CA SER A 937 63.96 -43.25 -15.09
C SER A 937 63.84 -44.56 -15.88
N SER A 938 64.96 -45.17 -16.24
CA SER A 938 65.04 -46.39 -17.04
C SER A 938 65.59 -47.53 -16.17
N CYS A 939 64.74 -48.50 -15.86
CA CYS A 939 65.11 -49.76 -15.22
C CYS A 939 64.11 -50.85 -15.67
N ALA A 940 64.48 -52.13 -15.53
CA ALA A 940 63.64 -53.25 -16.01
C ALA A 940 62.20 -53.22 -15.44
N GLN A 941 62.03 -52.78 -14.20
CA GLN A 941 60.74 -52.65 -13.54
C GLN A 941 59.91 -51.44 -14.02
N ALA A 942 60.56 -50.38 -14.48
CA ALA A 942 59.89 -49.19 -15.00
C ALA A 942 59.38 -49.37 -16.44
N ASN A 943 60.01 -50.24 -17.24
CA ASN A 943 59.61 -50.48 -18.63
C ASN A 943 58.16 -50.99 -18.76
N ASP A 944 57.70 -51.82 -17.82
CA ASP A 944 56.33 -52.36 -17.83
C ASP A 944 55.25 -51.31 -17.52
N ILE A 945 55.62 -50.23 -16.83
CA ILE A 945 54.70 -49.15 -16.40
C ILE A 945 54.90 -47.83 -17.16
N SER A 946 55.99 -47.67 -17.92
CA SER A 946 56.34 -46.44 -18.64
C SER A 946 55.21 -45.99 -19.56
N GLN A 947 54.64 -46.91 -20.33
CA GLN A 947 53.54 -46.60 -21.25
C GLN A 947 52.29 -46.08 -20.52
N ALA A 948 51.95 -46.66 -19.36
CA ALA A 948 50.82 -46.20 -18.56
C ALA A 948 51.08 -44.81 -17.95
N TYR A 949 52.30 -44.59 -17.43
CA TYR A 949 52.70 -43.28 -16.91
C TYR A 949 52.69 -42.19 -17.99
N GLU A 950 53.17 -42.49 -19.20
CA GLU A 950 53.15 -41.58 -20.35
C GLU A 950 51.73 -41.18 -20.75
N ILE A 951 50.80 -42.15 -20.82
CA ILE A 951 49.38 -41.87 -21.11
C ILE A 951 48.76 -40.98 -20.02
N LEU A 952 49.01 -41.29 -18.75
CA LEU A 952 48.51 -40.50 -17.62
C LEU A 952 49.14 -39.09 -17.61
N SER A 953 50.41 -38.96 -17.97
CA SER A 953 51.12 -37.69 -18.09
C SER A 953 50.52 -36.82 -19.21
N MET A 954 50.24 -37.40 -20.38
CA MET A 954 49.51 -36.73 -21.46
C MET A 954 48.14 -36.24 -20.99
N MET A 955 47.38 -37.11 -20.30
CA MET A 955 46.06 -36.76 -19.80
C MET A 955 46.12 -35.66 -18.74
N ALA A 956 47.08 -35.72 -17.81
CA ALA A 956 47.30 -34.69 -16.79
C ALA A 956 47.62 -33.34 -17.44
N LEU A 957 48.52 -33.33 -18.43
CA LEU A 957 48.89 -32.10 -19.15
C LEU A 957 47.69 -31.50 -19.89
N LEU A 958 46.90 -32.33 -20.58
CA LEU A 958 45.68 -31.91 -21.27
C LEU A 958 44.67 -31.30 -20.29
N LEU A 959 44.43 -31.95 -19.14
CA LEU A 959 43.52 -31.45 -18.10
C LEU A 959 44.01 -30.12 -17.50
N GLN A 960 45.32 -29.95 -17.33
CA GLN A 960 45.91 -28.68 -16.89
C GLN A 960 45.66 -27.56 -17.91
N PHE A 961 45.83 -27.80 -19.21
CA PHE A 961 45.50 -26.83 -20.25
C PHE A 961 43.99 -26.51 -20.32
N ILE A 962 43.13 -27.50 -20.10
CA ILE A 962 41.68 -27.28 -20.00
C ILE A 962 41.35 -26.36 -18.81
N LEU A 963 41.99 -26.53 -17.65
CA LEU A 963 41.81 -25.63 -16.51
C LEU A 963 42.36 -24.21 -16.76
N LEU A 964 43.35 -24.05 -17.64
CA LEU A 964 43.86 -22.74 -18.06
C LEU A 964 42.85 -21.95 -18.91
N ILE A 965 41.82 -22.58 -19.50
CA ILE A 965 40.73 -21.87 -20.20
C ILE A 965 40.09 -20.82 -19.27
N ASP A 966 40.12 -21.03 -17.95
CA ASP A 966 39.58 -20.08 -16.99
C ASP A 966 40.34 -18.73 -16.94
N PHE A 967 41.53 -18.63 -17.55
CA PHE A 967 42.20 -17.33 -17.78
C PHE A 967 41.34 -16.37 -18.60
N THR A 968 40.44 -16.89 -19.44
CA THR A 968 39.53 -16.06 -20.24
C THR A 968 38.60 -15.21 -19.38
N ALA A 969 38.34 -15.57 -18.12
CA ALA A 969 37.54 -14.77 -17.19
C ALA A 969 38.13 -13.40 -16.84
N ILE A 970 39.43 -13.19 -17.12
CA ILE A 970 40.08 -11.87 -17.02
C ILE A 970 39.38 -10.84 -17.91
N SER A 971 38.93 -11.25 -19.10
CA SER A 971 38.24 -10.37 -20.05
C SER A 971 36.80 -10.85 -20.27
N ILE A 972 35.83 -9.95 -20.08
CA ILE A 972 34.42 -10.28 -20.35
C ILE A 972 34.25 -10.73 -21.80
N LYS A 973 34.94 -10.10 -22.75
CA LYS A 973 34.86 -10.43 -24.19
C LYS A 973 35.36 -11.84 -24.50
N LEU A 974 36.47 -12.25 -23.89
CA LEU A 974 37.01 -13.60 -24.08
C LEU A 974 36.12 -14.63 -23.38
N SER A 975 35.69 -14.33 -22.16
CA SER A 975 34.81 -15.21 -21.39
C SER A 975 33.45 -15.42 -22.07
N SER A 976 32.86 -14.38 -22.67
CA SER A 976 31.58 -14.49 -23.38
C SER A 976 31.71 -15.38 -24.62
N TRP A 977 32.83 -15.27 -25.35
CA TRP A 977 33.11 -16.13 -26.48
C TRP A 977 33.29 -17.60 -26.07
N VAL A 978 34.08 -17.87 -25.01
CA VAL A 978 34.27 -19.24 -24.50
C VAL A 978 32.96 -19.86 -24.01
N LEU A 979 32.12 -19.08 -23.31
CA LEU A 979 30.82 -19.56 -22.85
C LEU A 979 29.88 -19.86 -24.02
N ALA A 980 29.86 -19.01 -25.05
CA ALA A 980 29.09 -19.26 -26.26
C ALA A 980 29.57 -20.54 -26.97
N ALA A 981 30.89 -20.71 -27.13
CA ALA A 981 31.47 -21.92 -27.69
C ALA A 981 31.12 -23.18 -26.87
N GLY A 982 31.14 -23.06 -25.53
CA GLY A 982 30.75 -24.15 -24.63
C GLY A 982 29.27 -24.55 -24.75
N GLN A 983 28.37 -23.58 -24.94
CA GLN A 983 26.94 -23.85 -25.17
C GLN A 983 26.66 -24.47 -26.56
N MET A 984 27.54 -24.26 -27.53
CA MET A 984 27.43 -24.86 -28.87
C MET A 984 28.02 -26.28 -28.94
N LEU A 985 28.80 -26.69 -27.93
CA LEU A 985 29.47 -28.00 -27.89
C LEU A 985 28.50 -29.20 -27.87
N PRO A 986 27.35 -29.18 -27.15
CA PRO A 986 26.39 -30.28 -27.19
C PRO A 986 25.80 -30.52 -28.59
N ASP A 987 25.48 -29.46 -29.32
CA ASP A 987 24.96 -29.58 -30.70
C ASP A 987 26.02 -30.14 -31.64
N PHE A 988 27.27 -29.70 -31.49
CA PHE A 988 28.40 -30.29 -32.20
C PHE A 988 28.58 -31.78 -31.85
N ALA A 989 28.44 -32.16 -30.57
CA ALA A 989 28.54 -33.54 -30.11
C ALA A 989 27.43 -34.43 -30.68
N LEU A 990 26.20 -33.93 -30.82
CA LEU A 990 25.10 -34.64 -31.47
C LEU A 990 25.39 -34.92 -32.95
N VAL A 991 25.96 -33.94 -33.67
CA VAL A 991 26.37 -34.13 -35.07
C VAL A 991 27.54 -35.11 -35.17
N LEU A 992 28.52 -35.05 -34.26
CA LEU A 992 29.60 -36.04 -34.20
C LEU A 992 29.06 -37.45 -33.93
N LEU A 993 28.05 -37.58 -33.07
CA LEU A 993 27.39 -38.86 -32.82
C LEU A 993 26.67 -39.38 -34.07
N ALA A 994 25.96 -38.52 -34.80
CA ALA A 994 25.37 -38.87 -36.08
C ALA A 994 26.42 -39.27 -37.13
N CYS A 995 27.55 -38.57 -37.17
CA CYS A 995 28.68 -38.91 -38.04
C CYS A 995 29.30 -40.26 -37.66
N ALA A 996 29.53 -40.51 -36.37
CA ALA A 996 30.04 -41.78 -35.86
C ALA A 996 29.08 -42.93 -36.17
N PHE A 997 27.76 -42.70 -36.07
CA PHE A 997 26.74 -43.65 -36.48
C PHE A 997 26.85 -43.96 -37.97
N LEU A 998 26.90 -42.95 -38.84
CA LEU A 998 27.08 -43.17 -40.29
C LEU A 998 28.40 -43.89 -40.61
N ILE A 999 29.50 -43.52 -39.95
CA ILE A 999 30.79 -44.20 -40.11
C ILE A 999 30.61 -45.68 -39.73
N LEU A 1000 30.01 -45.99 -38.59
CA LEU A 1000 29.79 -47.37 -38.16
C LEU A 1000 28.88 -48.15 -39.13
N THR A 1001 27.79 -47.54 -39.58
CA THR A 1001 26.84 -48.16 -40.52
C THR A 1001 27.51 -48.48 -41.85
N PHE A 1002 28.15 -47.51 -42.50
CA PHE A 1002 28.80 -47.72 -43.80
C PHE A 1002 30.03 -48.62 -43.66
N SER A 1003 30.80 -48.51 -42.58
CA SER A 1003 31.97 -49.35 -42.36
C SER A 1003 31.59 -50.82 -42.14
N SER A 1004 30.53 -51.07 -41.37
CA SER A 1004 30.01 -52.43 -41.15
C SER A 1004 29.40 -53.01 -42.43
N SER A 1005 28.69 -52.20 -43.22
CA SER A 1005 28.11 -52.60 -44.51
C SER A 1005 29.18 -52.94 -45.54
N VAL A 1006 30.22 -52.11 -45.69
CA VAL A 1006 31.33 -52.40 -46.61
C VAL A 1006 32.11 -53.59 -46.09
N ALA A 1007 32.49 -53.66 -44.81
CA ALA A 1007 33.26 -54.78 -44.27
C ALA A 1007 32.57 -56.15 -44.43
N ALA A 1008 31.24 -56.19 -44.57
CA ALA A 1008 30.45 -57.40 -44.83
C ALA A 1008 30.37 -57.79 -46.33
N ALA A 1009 30.76 -56.92 -47.26
CA ALA A 1009 30.77 -57.23 -48.69
C ALA A 1009 31.90 -58.21 -49.05
N VAL A 1010 31.66 -59.06 -50.04
CA VAL A 1010 32.49 -60.26 -50.33
C VAL A 1010 33.81 -59.94 -51.05
N GLU A 1011 33.91 -58.78 -51.74
CA GLU A 1011 35.06 -58.40 -52.58
C GLU A 1011 35.63 -57.03 -52.21
N ASN A 1012 36.03 -56.82 -50.95
CA ASN A 1012 36.51 -55.51 -50.52
C ASN A 1012 38.00 -55.27 -50.85
N PRO A 1013 38.36 -54.05 -51.30
CA PRO A 1013 39.76 -53.65 -51.43
C PRO A 1013 40.47 -53.71 -50.07
N GLU A 1014 41.80 -53.88 -50.06
CA GLU A 1014 42.62 -54.07 -48.85
C GLU A 1014 42.36 -53.00 -47.77
N ASP A 1015 42.02 -51.78 -48.20
CA ASP A 1015 41.66 -50.67 -47.33
C ASP A 1015 40.42 -50.91 -46.46
N PHE A 1016 39.48 -51.76 -46.87
CA PHE A 1016 38.22 -52.00 -46.16
C PHE A 1016 38.08 -53.44 -45.65
N GLN A 1017 39.19 -54.18 -45.62
CA GLN A 1017 39.21 -55.54 -45.07
C GLN A 1017 39.10 -55.51 -43.54
N GLY A 1018 37.92 -55.90 -43.05
CA GLY A 1018 37.60 -55.93 -41.62
C GLY A 1018 37.07 -54.60 -41.08
N LEU A 1019 36.45 -54.66 -39.90
CA LEU A 1019 35.74 -53.53 -39.32
C LEU A 1019 36.67 -52.37 -38.93
N GLY A 1020 37.85 -52.66 -38.36
CA GLY A 1020 38.80 -51.64 -37.89
C GLY A 1020 39.35 -50.75 -39.02
N PRO A 1021 39.98 -51.32 -40.07
CA PRO A 1021 40.46 -50.56 -41.22
C PRO A 1021 39.34 -49.79 -41.95
N SER A 1022 38.16 -50.42 -42.08
CA SER A 1022 36.97 -49.80 -42.68
C SER A 1022 36.51 -48.56 -41.89
N LEU A 1023 36.39 -48.66 -40.56
CA LEU A 1023 36.07 -47.52 -39.67
C LEU A 1023 37.06 -46.36 -39.83
N LEU A 1024 38.35 -46.67 -39.83
CA LEU A 1024 39.40 -45.66 -39.97
C LEU A 1024 39.36 -44.97 -41.35
N ASN A 1025 39.09 -45.72 -42.41
CA ASN A 1025 39.05 -45.17 -43.76
C ASN A 1025 37.76 -44.40 -44.05
N PHE A 1026 36.60 -44.81 -43.51
CA PHE A 1026 35.39 -43.99 -43.52
C PHE A 1026 35.52 -42.73 -42.67
N PHE A 1027 36.25 -42.77 -41.55
CA PHE A 1027 36.60 -41.56 -40.80
C PHE A 1027 37.50 -40.62 -41.62
N LYS A 1028 38.53 -41.14 -42.31
CA LYS A 1028 39.35 -40.34 -43.24
C LYS A 1028 38.53 -39.74 -44.37
N LEU A 1029 37.53 -40.47 -44.89
CA LEU A 1029 36.59 -39.96 -45.88
C LEU A 1029 35.68 -38.85 -45.31
N ALA A 1030 35.22 -38.99 -44.06
CA ALA A 1030 34.40 -37.99 -43.37
C ALA A 1030 35.16 -36.66 -43.16
N VAL A 1031 36.44 -36.73 -42.77
CA VAL A 1031 37.30 -35.55 -42.55
C VAL A 1031 37.98 -35.08 -43.85
N ASN A 1032 37.74 -35.76 -44.98
CA ASN A 1032 38.32 -35.45 -46.29
C ASN A 1032 39.87 -35.53 -46.34
N VAL A 1033 40.46 -36.48 -45.60
CA VAL A 1033 41.92 -36.76 -45.55
C VAL A 1033 42.27 -38.06 -46.29
N TYR A 1034 41.30 -38.68 -46.96
CA TYR A 1034 41.55 -39.91 -47.72
C TYR A 1034 42.43 -39.65 -48.96
N PRO A 1035 43.53 -40.42 -49.19
CA PRO A 1035 44.48 -40.14 -50.26
C PRO A 1035 43.85 -40.23 -51.67
N ALA A 1036 44.12 -39.24 -52.53
CA ALA A 1036 43.65 -39.22 -53.91
C ALA A 1036 44.10 -40.44 -54.73
N SER A 1037 45.31 -40.94 -54.50
CA SER A 1037 45.86 -42.12 -55.19
C SER A 1037 45.12 -43.41 -54.87
N ARG A 1038 44.50 -43.51 -53.69
CA ARG A 1038 43.73 -44.69 -53.26
C ARG A 1038 42.26 -44.64 -53.71
N PHE A 1039 41.78 -43.52 -54.26
CA PHE A 1039 40.47 -43.47 -54.91
C PHE A 1039 40.43 -44.28 -56.21
N VAL A 1040 41.55 -44.39 -56.92
CA VAL A 1040 41.64 -45.19 -58.16
C VAL A 1040 41.39 -46.67 -57.86
N LEU A 1041 41.84 -47.17 -56.72
CA LEU A 1041 41.61 -48.56 -56.28
C LEU A 1041 40.16 -48.83 -55.86
N LEU A 1042 39.40 -47.79 -55.51
CA LEU A 1042 37.97 -47.90 -55.22
C LEU A 1042 37.15 -48.08 -56.51
N GLU A 1043 37.66 -47.65 -57.68
CA GLU A 1043 36.97 -47.80 -58.98
C GLU A 1043 36.88 -49.26 -59.43
N GLU A 1044 37.77 -50.13 -58.92
CA GLU A 1044 37.77 -51.56 -59.22
C GLU A 1044 36.54 -52.30 -58.65
N ASN A 1045 35.91 -51.77 -57.59
CA ASN A 1045 34.67 -52.30 -57.03
C ASN A 1045 33.55 -51.25 -57.01
N SER A 1046 32.59 -51.40 -57.92
CA SER A 1046 31.45 -50.51 -58.09
C SER A 1046 30.56 -50.37 -56.85
N VAL A 1047 30.46 -51.42 -56.02
CA VAL A 1047 29.64 -51.41 -54.79
C VAL A 1047 30.30 -50.56 -53.71
N VAL A 1048 31.61 -50.71 -53.52
CA VAL A 1048 32.37 -49.92 -52.53
C VAL A 1048 32.48 -48.47 -52.97
N LEU A 1049 32.69 -48.21 -54.27
CA LEU A 1049 32.65 -46.85 -54.83
C LEU A 1049 31.30 -46.18 -54.62
N ALA A 1050 30.20 -46.89 -54.86
CA ALA A 1050 28.85 -46.37 -54.64
C ALA A 1050 28.59 -46.08 -53.15
N ALA A 1051 28.98 -46.97 -52.25
CA ALA A 1051 28.85 -46.77 -50.80
C ALA A 1051 29.69 -45.59 -50.30
N ALA A 1052 30.96 -45.47 -50.73
CA ALA A 1052 31.85 -44.37 -50.39
C ALA A 1052 31.35 -43.03 -50.94
N SER A 1053 30.81 -43.02 -52.16
CA SER A 1053 30.22 -41.84 -52.79
C SER A 1053 28.93 -41.40 -52.07
N CYS A 1054 28.03 -42.34 -51.75
CA CYS A 1054 26.81 -42.09 -50.99
C CYS A 1054 27.14 -41.54 -49.59
N PHE A 1055 28.08 -42.16 -48.88
CA PHE A 1055 28.57 -41.68 -47.59
C PHE A 1055 29.12 -40.26 -47.69
N ARG A 1056 29.96 -39.98 -48.71
CA ARG A 1056 30.54 -38.64 -48.91
C ARG A 1056 29.46 -37.59 -49.18
N VAL A 1057 28.42 -37.91 -49.94
CA VAL A 1057 27.26 -37.03 -50.13
C VAL A 1057 26.53 -36.79 -48.81
N LEU A 1058 26.22 -37.84 -48.06
CA LEU A 1058 25.52 -37.73 -46.77
C LEU A 1058 26.31 -36.92 -45.74
N VAL A 1059 27.60 -37.16 -45.60
CA VAL A 1059 28.43 -36.48 -44.59
C VAL A 1059 28.85 -35.08 -45.04
N LEU A 1060 29.43 -34.92 -46.23
CA LEU A 1060 29.98 -33.62 -46.65
C LEU A 1060 28.93 -32.66 -47.19
N LEU A 1061 27.91 -33.15 -47.92
CA LEU A 1061 26.89 -32.26 -48.50
C LEU A 1061 25.72 -32.01 -47.56
N PHE A 1062 25.28 -33.02 -46.80
CA PHE A 1062 24.12 -32.87 -45.91
C PHE A 1062 24.55 -32.57 -44.47
N LEU A 1063 25.30 -33.48 -43.82
CA LEU A 1063 25.59 -33.36 -42.39
C LEU A 1063 26.43 -32.11 -42.06
N MET A 1064 27.45 -31.79 -42.87
CA MET A 1064 28.25 -30.57 -42.66
C MET A 1064 27.45 -29.29 -42.88
N LYS A 1065 26.52 -29.24 -43.86
CA LYS A 1065 25.65 -28.08 -44.08
C LYS A 1065 24.66 -27.90 -42.94
N ILE A 1066 24.08 -28.99 -42.44
CA ILE A 1066 23.22 -28.98 -41.26
C ILE A 1066 23.99 -28.48 -40.05
N LEU A 1067 25.23 -28.95 -39.84
CA LEU A 1067 26.08 -28.49 -38.74
C LEU A 1067 26.31 -26.98 -38.79
N VAL A 1068 26.73 -26.44 -39.95
CA VAL A 1068 26.97 -25.00 -40.11
C VAL A 1068 25.69 -24.20 -39.87
N ALA A 1069 24.55 -24.67 -40.38
CA ALA A 1069 23.26 -24.02 -40.17
C ALA A 1069 22.85 -24.02 -38.69
N GLN A 1070 22.94 -25.18 -38.01
CA GLN A 1070 22.61 -25.31 -36.60
C GLN A 1070 23.50 -24.45 -35.71
N LEU A 1071 24.82 -24.50 -35.92
CA LEU A 1071 25.77 -23.67 -35.17
C LEU A 1071 25.50 -22.18 -35.38
N SER A 1072 25.17 -21.75 -36.60
CA SER A 1072 24.84 -20.35 -36.90
C SER A 1072 23.56 -19.88 -36.19
N CYS A 1073 22.52 -20.72 -36.19
CA CYS A 1073 21.27 -20.44 -35.49
C CYS A 1073 21.47 -20.35 -33.97
N GLN A 1074 22.23 -21.30 -33.40
CA GLN A 1074 22.50 -21.33 -31.97
C GLN A 1074 23.37 -20.16 -31.52
N TYR A 1075 24.42 -19.85 -32.30
CA TYR A 1075 25.22 -18.67 -32.06
C TYR A 1075 24.35 -17.41 -32.02
N ARG A 1076 23.42 -17.22 -32.99
CA ARG A 1076 22.51 -16.07 -32.98
C ARG A 1076 21.62 -16.02 -31.74
N ARG A 1077 21.12 -17.16 -31.26
CA ARG A 1077 20.31 -17.24 -30.03
C ARG A 1077 21.11 -16.85 -28.79
N VAL A 1078 22.35 -17.31 -28.69
CA VAL A 1078 23.23 -17.08 -27.54
C VAL A 1078 23.89 -15.69 -27.58
N TYR A 1079 24.10 -15.13 -28.77
CA TYR A 1079 24.82 -13.86 -28.97
C TYR A 1079 24.24 -12.70 -28.17
N HIS A 1080 22.91 -12.62 -28.05
CA HIS A 1080 22.26 -11.54 -27.31
C HIS A 1080 22.49 -11.62 -25.79
N SER A 1081 22.63 -12.82 -25.21
CA SER A 1081 22.79 -13.03 -23.77
C SER A 1081 24.22 -13.41 -23.34
N MET A 1082 25.16 -13.62 -24.28
CA MET A 1082 26.51 -14.14 -23.98
C MET A 1082 27.29 -13.24 -23.01
N VAL A 1083 27.10 -11.91 -23.11
CA VAL A 1083 27.75 -10.95 -22.20
C VAL A 1083 27.15 -11.06 -20.80
N GLY A 1084 25.83 -11.21 -20.69
CA GLY A 1084 25.14 -11.44 -19.42
C GLY A 1084 25.60 -12.71 -18.73
N HIS A 1085 25.69 -13.82 -19.45
CA HIS A 1085 26.23 -15.06 -18.91
C HIS A 1085 27.70 -14.94 -18.46
N ALA A 1086 28.54 -14.20 -19.21
CA ALA A 1086 29.91 -13.92 -18.80
C ALA A 1086 29.98 -13.08 -17.52
N ARG A 1087 29.11 -12.07 -17.39
CA ARG A 1087 28.98 -11.26 -16.17
C ARG A 1087 28.50 -12.09 -14.98
N LEU A 1088 27.47 -12.94 -15.15
CA LEU A 1088 27.02 -13.87 -14.11
C LEU A 1088 28.14 -14.80 -13.62
N CYS A 1089 28.93 -15.36 -14.56
CA CYS A 1089 30.08 -16.19 -14.22
C CYS A 1089 31.12 -15.41 -13.40
N ARG A 1090 31.41 -14.16 -13.78
CA ARG A 1090 32.29 -13.27 -13.02
C ARG A 1090 31.73 -12.93 -11.64
N MET A 1091 30.43 -12.61 -11.54
CA MET A 1091 29.75 -12.33 -10.28
C MET A 1091 29.85 -13.49 -9.31
N ARG A 1092 29.64 -14.73 -9.77
CA ARG A 1092 29.82 -15.94 -8.96
C ARG A 1092 31.23 -16.03 -8.39
N LYS A 1093 32.26 -15.74 -9.19
CA LYS A 1093 33.65 -15.70 -8.75
C LYS A 1093 33.92 -14.59 -7.73
N ILE A 1094 33.30 -13.42 -7.91
CA ILE A 1094 33.38 -12.31 -6.94
C ILE A 1094 32.80 -12.78 -5.61
N CYS A 1095 31.56 -13.29 -5.58
CA CYS A 1095 30.93 -13.78 -4.34
C CYS A 1095 31.79 -14.84 -3.62
N GLU A 1096 32.37 -15.79 -4.38
CA GLU A 1096 33.27 -16.80 -3.82
C GLU A 1096 34.57 -16.21 -3.27
N ALA A 1097 35.15 -15.21 -3.95
CA ALA A 1097 36.36 -14.53 -3.51
C ALA A 1097 36.10 -13.69 -2.24
N MET A 1098 34.98 -12.97 -2.21
CA MET A 1098 34.55 -12.14 -1.07
C MET A 1098 34.36 -12.97 0.21
N ALA A 1099 33.81 -14.18 0.10
CA ALA A 1099 33.69 -15.10 1.23
C ALA A 1099 35.03 -15.56 1.83
N SER A 1100 36.15 -15.34 1.13
CA SER A 1100 37.51 -15.68 1.55
C SER A 1100 38.39 -14.45 1.83
N LEU A 1101 37.81 -13.24 1.73
CA LEU A 1101 38.49 -11.98 1.97
C LEU A 1101 38.55 -11.71 3.48
N HIS A 1102 39.65 -11.07 3.92
CA HIS A 1102 39.77 -10.67 5.31
C HIS A 1102 38.88 -9.43 5.58
N PRO A 1103 38.10 -9.39 6.68
CA PRO A 1103 37.17 -8.29 6.95
C PRO A 1103 37.82 -6.90 6.97
N THR A 1104 39.08 -6.79 7.44
CA THR A 1104 39.79 -5.50 7.48
C THR A 1104 40.07 -4.92 6.10
N LYS A 1105 40.37 -5.77 5.10
CA LYS A 1105 40.58 -5.31 3.73
C LYS A 1105 39.29 -4.79 3.12
N PHE A 1106 38.17 -5.45 3.43
CA PHE A 1106 36.86 -5.01 2.97
C PHE A 1106 36.46 -3.67 3.60
N ARG A 1107 36.63 -3.51 4.92
CA ARG A 1107 36.35 -2.24 5.60
C ARG A 1107 37.20 -1.09 5.07
N ALA A 1108 38.51 -1.30 4.89
CA ALA A 1108 39.39 -0.29 4.31
C ALA A 1108 38.98 0.12 2.89
N PHE A 1109 38.46 -0.83 2.09
CA PHE A 1109 37.90 -0.55 0.78
C PHE A 1109 36.60 0.28 0.86
N VAL A 1110 35.68 -0.08 1.76
CA VAL A 1110 34.44 0.69 1.99
C VAL A 1110 34.74 2.11 2.47
N GLU A 1111 35.69 2.26 3.41
CA GLU A 1111 36.16 3.58 3.88
C GLU A 1111 36.77 4.41 2.74
N HIS A 1112 37.51 3.77 1.83
CA HIS A 1112 38.09 4.45 0.66
C HIS A 1112 37.03 4.99 -0.30
N LEU A 1113 35.89 4.31 -0.43
CA LEU A 1113 34.78 4.74 -1.30
C LEU A 1113 34.04 5.97 -0.76
N ARG A 1114 34.21 6.33 0.51
CA ARG A 1114 33.58 7.51 1.15
C ARG A 1114 32.07 7.57 0.93
N LEU A 1115 31.38 6.43 1.08
CA LEU A 1115 29.96 6.31 0.80
C LEU A 1115 29.06 7.15 1.72
N ASP A 1116 29.59 7.70 2.81
CA ASP A 1116 28.86 8.60 3.70
C ASP A 1116 28.95 10.08 3.27
N GLU A 1117 29.85 10.43 2.34
CA GLU A 1117 29.94 11.77 1.76
C GLU A 1117 28.87 11.97 0.67
N PRO A 1118 28.23 13.15 0.59
CA PRO A 1118 27.23 13.44 -0.44
C PRO A 1118 27.86 13.56 -1.83
N VAL A 1119 27.26 12.90 -2.81
CA VAL A 1119 27.69 12.94 -4.21
C VAL A 1119 26.98 14.08 -4.93
N GLN A 1120 27.74 14.97 -5.57
CA GLN A 1120 27.18 16.15 -6.22
C GLN A 1120 26.32 15.82 -7.45
N PHE A 1121 25.24 16.56 -7.66
CA PHE A 1121 24.45 16.50 -8.90
C PHE A 1121 24.96 17.49 -9.96
N GLY A 1122 25.51 18.62 -9.53
CA GLY A 1122 26.04 19.66 -10.41
C GLY A 1122 26.93 20.61 -9.62
N GLU A 1123 27.52 21.59 -10.30
CA GLU A 1123 28.33 22.62 -9.63
C GLU A 1123 27.47 23.40 -8.63
N GLY A 1124 27.86 23.37 -7.35
CA GLY A 1124 27.15 24.04 -6.26
C GLY A 1124 25.93 23.28 -5.71
N ASP A 1125 25.66 22.05 -6.18
CA ASP A 1125 24.54 21.23 -5.72
C ASP A 1125 25.03 19.96 -5.03
N ALA A 1126 25.14 20.04 -3.70
CA ALA A 1126 25.44 18.91 -2.82
C ALA A 1126 24.28 17.92 -2.87
N GLY A 1127 24.48 16.78 -3.55
CA GLY A 1127 23.46 15.76 -3.71
C GLY A 1127 23.37 14.80 -2.51
N LEU A 1128 23.05 13.55 -2.78
CA LEU A 1128 22.79 12.52 -1.76
C LEU A 1128 24.03 11.67 -1.48
N ALA A 1129 24.18 11.19 -0.25
CA ALA A 1129 25.20 10.21 0.12
C ALA A 1129 24.81 8.79 -0.35
N GLY A 1130 25.69 7.83 -0.13
CA GLY A 1130 25.45 6.40 -0.40
C GLY A 1130 25.80 5.94 -1.80
N GLY A 1131 26.42 6.80 -2.61
CA GLY A 1131 26.77 6.50 -3.99
C GLY A 1131 28.20 6.85 -4.38
N ILE A 1132 28.56 6.47 -5.60
CA ILE A 1132 29.79 6.90 -6.28
C ILE A 1132 29.45 7.69 -7.53
N GLN A 1133 30.36 8.53 -7.99
CA GLN A 1133 30.24 9.27 -9.24
C GLN A 1133 31.18 8.70 -10.31
N VAL A 1134 30.65 8.50 -11.51
CA VAL A 1134 31.40 8.02 -12.68
C VAL A 1134 31.05 8.89 -13.89
N LEU A 1135 32.01 9.05 -14.81
CA LEU A 1135 31.77 9.67 -16.11
C LEU A 1135 31.41 8.58 -17.14
N GLU A 1136 30.25 8.73 -17.78
CA GLU A 1136 29.78 7.84 -18.84
C GLU A 1136 29.75 8.56 -20.20
N PRO A 1137 30.07 7.87 -21.31
CA PRO A 1137 29.84 8.41 -22.65
C PRO A 1137 28.37 8.76 -22.87
N ALA A 1138 28.08 9.95 -23.39
CA ALA A 1138 26.72 10.45 -23.53
C ALA A 1138 25.86 9.64 -24.51
N ASN A 1139 26.48 8.93 -25.46
CA ASN A 1139 25.81 8.09 -26.46
C ASN A 1139 25.34 6.74 -25.92
N LEU A 1140 25.86 6.28 -24.78
CA LEU A 1140 25.56 4.94 -24.24
C LEU A 1140 24.11 4.86 -23.72
N HIS A 1141 23.64 5.91 -23.04
CA HIS A 1141 22.30 6.03 -22.47
C HIS A 1141 21.79 7.46 -22.64
N PRO A 1142 21.18 7.82 -23.79
CA PRO A 1142 20.72 9.17 -24.03
C PRO A 1142 19.57 9.53 -23.08
N THR A 1143 19.71 10.63 -22.33
CA THR A 1143 18.61 11.17 -21.53
C THR A 1143 18.55 12.68 -21.68
N HIS A 1144 17.37 13.20 -22.00
CA HIS A 1144 17.11 14.63 -22.19
C HIS A 1144 16.29 15.24 -21.04
N VAL A 1145 15.78 14.41 -20.13
CA VAL A 1145 14.87 14.79 -19.05
C VAL A 1145 15.61 14.78 -17.71
N GLU A 1146 15.36 15.79 -16.87
CA GLU A 1146 15.87 15.83 -15.50
C GLU A 1146 15.12 14.81 -14.63
N ARG A 1147 15.86 13.90 -13.99
CA ARG A 1147 15.27 12.88 -13.08
C ARG A 1147 14.93 13.41 -11.68
N ILE A 1148 15.42 14.60 -11.31
CA ILE A 1148 15.18 15.19 -9.98
C ILE A 1148 13.94 16.07 -10.06
N HIS A 1149 12.93 15.77 -9.26
CA HIS A 1149 11.73 16.61 -9.18
C HIS A 1149 11.92 17.71 -8.13
N ARG A 1150 12.27 18.93 -8.60
CA ARG A 1150 12.48 20.09 -7.73
C ARG A 1150 11.18 20.88 -7.58
N LEU A 1151 10.58 20.86 -6.38
CA LEU A 1151 9.27 21.46 -6.12
C LEU A 1151 9.33 22.37 -4.88
N GLY A 1152 8.90 23.63 -5.04
CA GLY A 1152 8.80 24.58 -3.93
C GLY A 1152 7.84 24.13 -2.83
N GLY A 1153 8.06 24.59 -1.59
CA GLY A 1153 7.18 24.33 -0.44
C GLY A 1153 7.92 23.95 0.84
N ASN A 1154 7.17 23.71 1.91
CA ASN A 1154 7.70 23.33 3.24
C ASN A 1154 7.59 21.79 3.45
N PRO A 1155 8.55 21.16 4.13
CA PRO A 1155 8.52 19.73 4.50
C PRO A 1155 7.23 19.20 5.15
N LYS A 1156 6.47 20.06 5.84
CA LYS A 1156 5.20 19.69 6.50
C LYS A 1156 4.03 19.52 5.51
N HIS A 1157 4.11 20.12 4.33
CA HIS A 1157 3.05 20.03 3.31
C HIS A 1157 3.34 18.92 2.30
N PRO A 1158 2.29 18.30 1.70
CA PRO A 1158 2.48 17.33 0.63
C PRO A 1158 3.19 17.92 -0.60
N PHE A 1159 3.68 17.04 -1.47
CA PHE A 1159 4.11 17.46 -2.81
C PHE A 1159 2.88 17.86 -3.66
N PRO A 1160 3.01 18.87 -4.55
CA PRO A 1160 2.03 19.10 -5.59
C PRO A 1160 1.76 17.83 -6.40
N ILE A 1161 0.52 17.62 -6.83
CA ILE A 1161 0.14 16.48 -7.66
C ILE A 1161 0.93 16.56 -8.97
N GLU A 1162 1.74 15.55 -9.26
CA GLU A 1162 2.53 15.45 -10.49
C GLU A 1162 1.59 15.33 -11.71
N GLU A 1163 1.79 16.19 -12.72
CA GLU A 1163 0.86 16.39 -13.86
C GLU A 1163 0.97 15.31 -14.95
N THR A 1164 1.73 14.24 -14.71
CA THR A 1164 2.10 13.22 -15.70
C THR A 1164 0.95 12.32 -16.15
N ASP A 1165 -0.16 12.24 -15.40
CA ASP A 1165 -1.29 11.33 -15.69
C ASP A 1165 -2.61 12.03 -16.05
N GLN A 1166 -2.58 13.36 -16.29
CA GLN A 1166 -3.78 14.07 -16.78
C GLN A 1166 -3.96 13.76 -18.26
N THR A 1167 -5.13 13.25 -18.65
CA THR A 1167 -5.51 13.16 -20.06
C THR A 1167 -5.43 14.54 -20.71
N GLU A 1168 -5.16 14.62 -22.02
CA GLU A 1168 -5.09 15.90 -22.73
C GLU A 1168 -6.36 16.75 -22.51
N ALA A 1169 -7.51 16.09 -22.36
CA ALA A 1169 -8.79 16.70 -21.99
C ALA A 1169 -8.76 17.37 -20.59
N GLU A 1170 -8.20 16.72 -19.58
CA GLU A 1170 -8.06 17.27 -18.23
C GLU A 1170 -7.06 18.44 -18.19
N ARG A 1171 -5.94 18.34 -18.93
CA ARG A 1171 -4.99 19.45 -19.09
C ARG A 1171 -5.62 20.65 -19.78
N CYS A 1172 -6.35 20.42 -20.88
CA CYS A 1172 -7.08 21.47 -21.59
C CYS A 1172 -8.12 22.13 -20.68
N THR A 1173 -8.91 21.35 -19.93
CA THR A 1173 -9.94 21.88 -19.02
C THR A 1173 -9.32 22.77 -17.95
N ARG A 1174 -8.21 22.35 -17.34
CA ARG A 1174 -7.50 23.15 -16.34
C ARG A 1174 -6.84 24.40 -16.92
N LEU A 1175 -6.30 24.33 -18.14
CA LEU A 1175 -5.83 25.49 -18.89
C LEU A 1175 -6.97 26.47 -19.17
N PHE A 1176 -8.15 25.98 -19.54
CA PHE A 1176 -9.35 26.78 -19.70
C PHE A 1176 -9.81 27.43 -18.39
N ASP A 1177 -9.71 26.72 -17.26
CA ASP A 1177 -10.06 27.27 -15.95
C ASP A 1177 -9.06 28.32 -15.47
N LEU A 1178 -7.75 28.11 -15.70
CA LEU A 1178 -6.73 29.12 -15.43
C LEU A 1178 -6.89 30.33 -16.34
N PHE A 1179 -7.26 30.13 -17.61
CA PHE A 1179 -7.54 31.22 -18.55
C PHE A 1179 -8.81 31.99 -18.15
N ARG A 1180 -9.88 31.29 -17.75
CA ARG A 1180 -11.09 31.91 -17.18
C ARG A 1180 -10.78 32.70 -15.93
N LYS A 1181 -9.95 32.16 -15.03
CA LYS A 1181 -9.57 32.83 -13.79
C LYS A 1181 -8.71 34.07 -14.07
N ALA A 1182 -7.76 33.98 -15.00
CA ALA A 1182 -6.96 35.13 -15.43
C ALA A 1182 -7.81 36.20 -16.14
N ILE A 1183 -8.79 35.81 -16.95
CA ILE A 1183 -9.76 36.74 -17.55
C ILE A 1183 -10.63 37.38 -16.47
N LYS A 1184 -11.09 36.60 -15.48
CA LYS A 1184 -11.92 37.10 -14.38
C LYS A 1184 -11.14 38.10 -13.52
N GLU A 1185 -9.90 37.78 -13.16
CA GLU A 1185 -9.00 38.69 -12.43
C GLU A 1185 -8.68 39.94 -13.25
N ARG A 1186 -8.56 39.84 -14.59
CA ARG A 1186 -8.36 40.99 -15.47
C ARG A 1186 -9.60 41.88 -15.57
N ILE A 1187 -10.79 41.30 -15.69
CA ILE A 1187 -12.08 42.02 -15.70
C ILE A 1187 -12.36 42.68 -14.34
N GLU A 1188 -12.03 42.01 -13.24
CA GLU A 1188 -12.11 42.58 -11.89
C GLU A 1188 -11.06 43.68 -11.68
N SER A 1189 -9.89 43.59 -12.31
CA SER A 1189 -8.88 44.68 -12.29
C SER A 1189 -9.24 45.89 -13.15
N GLU A 1190 -9.96 45.70 -14.26
CA GLU A 1190 -10.40 46.78 -15.16
C GLU A 1190 -11.68 47.47 -14.66
N SER A 1191 -12.50 46.80 -13.85
CA SER A 1191 -13.71 47.38 -13.23
C SER A 1191 -13.46 48.14 -11.92
N GLY A 1192 -12.21 48.16 -11.43
CA GLY A 1192 -11.83 48.75 -10.14
C GLY A 1192 -11.07 50.08 -10.16
N SER A 1193 -10.91 50.76 -11.31
CA SER A 1193 -10.12 52.02 -11.36
C SER A 1193 -10.86 53.22 -11.96
N SER A 1194 -11.69 53.86 -11.14
CA SER A 1194 -11.91 55.30 -11.26
C SER A 1194 -11.94 55.93 -9.86
N ALA A 1195 -11.24 57.06 -9.72
CA ALA A 1195 -11.11 57.93 -8.54
C ALA A 1195 -10.02 57.55 -7.51
N ASN A 1196 -8.85 58.20 -7.63
CA ASN A 1196 -8.39 59.28 -6.74
C ASN A 1196 -6.86 59.30 -6.48
N SER A 1197 -6.25 60.34 -7.03
CA SER A 1197 -5.02 61.09 -6.69
C SER A 1197 -4.03 60.61 -5.58
N GLY A 1198 -2.73 60.65 -5.92
CA GLY A 1198 -1.74 61.40 -5.13
C GLY A 1198 -0.58 60.66 -4.44
N SER A 1199 0.64 60.87 -4.97
CA SER A 1199 1.93 61.05 -4.27
C SER A 1199 2.82 59.85 -3.87
N SER A 1200 3.83 59.59 -4.73
CA SER A 1200 5.28 59.45 -4.45
C SER A 1200 5.81 58.57 -3.29
N LYS A 1201 6.56 57.49 -3.64
CA LYS A 1201 8.04 57.43 -3.53
C LYS A 1201 8.58 56.10 -4.09
N ALA A 1202 9.61 56.23 -4.91
CA ALA A 1202 10.31 55.15 -5.60
C ALA A 1202 11.58 54.71 -4.85
N SER A 1203 11.92 53.42 -4.93
CA SER A 1203 13.31 52.93 -4.95
C SER A 1203 13.37 51.59 -5.68
N GLN A 1204 14.28 51.52 -6.66
CA GLN A 1204 14.50 50.50 -7.69
C GLN A 1204 15.35 49.32 -7.19
N SER A 1205 15.21 48.15 -7.83
CA SER A 1205 16.27 47.47 -8.61
C SER A 1205 15.70 46.16 -9.19
N SER A 1206 15.26 46.09 -10.45
CA SER A 1206 16.03 45.91 -11.69
C SER A 1206 16.61 44.49 -11.88
N ASN A 1207 15.86 43.69 -12.64
CA ASN A 1207 16.31 42.52 -13.41
C ASN A 1207 16.57 43.00 -14.85
N PRO A 1208 17.60 42.51 -15.57
CA PRO A 1208 17.58 42.43 -17.03
C PRO A 1208 17.59 40.96 -17.47
N ARG A 1209 16.63 40.49 -18.27
CA ARG A 1209 16.37 40.72 -19.70
C ARG A 1209 16.97 39.57 -20.52
N ALA A 1210 16.06 38.78 -21.09
CA ALA A 1210 16.34 37.80 -22.13
C ALA A 1210 16.63 38.53 -23.46
N GLU A 1211 17.65 38.05 -24.17
CA GLU A 1211 17.86 38.32 -25.58
C GLU A 1211 17.81 36.99 -26.33
N SER A 1212 16.95 36.97 -27.36
CA SER A 1212 16.91 35.99 -28.43
C SER A 1212 17.68 36.56 -29.62
N GLN A 1213 18.66 35.83 -30.16
CA GLN A 1213 19.00 35.88 -31.59
C GLN A 1213 19.88 34.70 -32.01
N GLU A 1214 19.36 33.99 -33.01
CA GLU A 1214 19.99 33.24 -34.11
C GLU A 1214 21.51 33.03 -34.12
N ALA A 1215 21.94 31.77 -34.33
CA ALA A 1215 22.81 31.40 -35.44
C ALA A 1215 22.86 29.86 -35.64
N SER A 1216 22.90 29.49 -36.91
CA SER A 1216 23.09 28.18 -37.53
C SER A 1216 24.31 27.37 -37.03
N ASP A 1217 24.11 26.10 -36.70
CA ASP A 1217 24.66 24.91 -37.38
C ASP A 1217 24.09 23.61 -36.77
#